data_AF-A0A1I4VGQ0-F1
#
_entry.id   AF-A0A1I4VGQ0-F1
#
_cell.length_a   1.000
_cell.length_b   1.000
_cell.length_c   1.000
_cell.angle_alpha   90.00
_cell.angle_beta   90.00
_cell.angle_gamma   90.00
#
_symmetry.space_group_name_H-M   'P 1'
#
loop_
_entity.id
_entity.type
_entity.pdbx_description
1 polymer ?
#
loop_
_entity_poly.entity_id
_entity_poly.type
_entity_poly.pdbx_seq_one_letter_code
_entity_poly.pdbx_strand_id
1 'polypeptide(L)'
;MTLRTSLQRLIGRDPARLSLRERAAETAARLAASKPAADAATADPPTLADAALTVAAADLQRVEATIAAIPTAPGQDLDDVLGYGILDAAADRAADVLTNTPADSLIGLQAKAAAILSDRFSVPSPEALEMAHSLARDVLNVQPVEQRPLPAPDSPEALTQFEAACREHTRRTEFANGYPDLKRTVLEWWTQDNLRKALEAGEIDPAECARLLRMASERELRMAQVEHDLDLGPLEILAFAGAHGTPPGVEEEPTDPIFELIDAHHAAFCTWDTAASAAGNAHPSDPGLQEARKATIPLLHAQESAFMALVGSLPASLSGLMALTDYLPTALALRGSHEADDEAALTVGGLCASIRKLVAERKVTAAPGAEPTDWYSPSPGFMASPAIEPTHFALIPHALRVELDRLHCIAVREFERQVRPDTAPELRERLRRLLKIDIFEAASLSGDAQILVLGMELDAVHTRWRASLPAHNEAQARFSWAEQDAKAQGKDVWAAHEAVWDEPGVREAIGLFEDICAELDPICRKIWATPARTPLGLAVKARASLVMIFACGEYEAGRDLGENEDLTEQSARHLIEACCAFAGVNWKGELLDGSQLTAPVASQDRPTPGLVGMVDFAAASLDELQSLRDLADQVGGVAYATMWTGRCKGRGGHYNAVGELTQWLGDALTDVETAAFDEARRRRPTTHADRETRLKMLARPVIQNGDPDEIAAFAGELAAHSLAELQGR
;
A
#
# COMPACT_ATOMS: atom_id res chain seq x y z
N MET A 1 27.75 -38.49 -44.21
CA MET A 1 28.78 -38.93 -43.25
C MET A 1 28.07 -39.50 -42.03
N THR A 2 28.40 -40.71 -41.61
CA THR A 2 27.62 -41.51 -40.64
C THR A 2 28.15 -41.37 -39.21
N LEU A 3 27.24 -41.45 -38.23
CA LEU A 3 27.44 -41.40 -36.76
C LEU A 3 28.59 -42.28 -36.21
N ARG A 4 29.06 -43.24 -37.01
CA ARG A 4 30.14 -44.17 -36.69
C ARG A 4 31.52 -43.49 -36.61
N THR A 5 31.73 -42.38 -37.32
CA THR A 5 33.02 -41.68 -37.34
C THR A 5 33.22 -40.76 -36.12
N SER A 6 32.13 -40.33 -35.47
CA SER A 6 32.20 -39.46 -34.28
C SER A 6 32.53 -40.24 -33.00
N LEU A 7 32.07 -41.49 -32.88
CA LEU A 7 32.38 -42.33 -31.71
C LEU A 7 33.83 -42.84 -31.70
N GLN A 8 34.47 -43.03 -32.85
CA GLN A 8 35.88 -43.43 -32.91
C GLN A 8 36.83 -42.31 -32.47
N ARG A 9 36.45 -41.03 -32.59
CA ARG A 9 37.26 -39.91 -32.07
C ARG A 9 37.17 -39.76 -30.54
N LEU A 10 36.13 -40.31 -29.91
CA LEU A 10 35.95 -40.25 -28.45
C LEU A 10 36.73 -41.34 -27.69
N ILE A 11 37.33 -42.32 -28.39
CA ILE A 11 38.07 -43.45 -27.79
C ILE A 11 39.59 -43.33 -28.05
N GLY A 12 40.08 -42.14 -28.43
CA GLY A 12 41.51 -41.83 -28.42
C GLY A 12 42.02 -41.64 -27.00
N ARG A 13 42.34 -42.73 -26.30
CA ARG A 13 42.93 -42.70 -24.94
C ARG A 13 44.32 -42.08 -24.98
N ASP A 14 44.47 -40.93 -24.34
CA ASP A 14 45.77 -40.39 -23.90
C ASP A 14 46.22 -41.20 -22.66
N PRO A 15 47.30 -42.01 -22.76
CA PRO A 15 47.76 -42.86 -21.66
C PRO A 15 48.36 -42.07 -20.48
N ALA A 16 48.53 -40.74 -20.61
CA ALA A 16 49.04 -39.89 -19.53
C ALA A 16 47.95 -39.33 -18.60
N ARG A 17 46.66 -39.50 -18.92
CA ARG A 17 45.55 -38.98 -18.09
C ARG A 17 45.00 -40.03 -17.13
N LEU A 18 44.90 -39.66 -15.85
CA LEU A 18 44.27 -40.46 -14.81
C LEU A 18 42.87 -40.93 -15.25
N SER A 19 42.63 -42.22 -15.08
CA SER A 19 41.33 -42.82 -15.37
C SER A 19 40.23 -42.14 -14.56
N LEU A 20 38.99 -42.20 -15.04
CA LEU A 20 37.83 -41.67 -14.30
C LEU A 20 37.73 -42.25 -12.88
N ARG A 21 38.18 -43.50 -12.69
CA ARG A 21 38.20 -44.16 -11.38
C ARG A 21 39.29 -43.60 -10.46
N GLU A 22 40.46 -43.30 -11.00
CA GLU A 22 41.55 -42.66 -10.25
C GLU A 22 41.22 -41.22 -9.89
N ARG A 23 40.60 -40.46 -10.81
CA ARG A 23 40.10 -39.11 -10.51
C ARG A 23 39.00 -39.12 -9.46
N ALA A 24 38.06 -40.06 -9.52
CA ALA A 24 37.05 -40.20 -8.48
C ALA A 24 37.65 -40.58 -7.12
N ALA A 25 38.69 -41.43 -7.09
CA ALA A 25 39.39 -41.80 -5.87
C ALA A 25 40.23 -40.64 -5.29
N GLU A 26 40.88 -39.83 -6.14
CA GLU A 26 41.63 -38.65 -5.74
C GLU A 26 40.71 -37.54 -5.19
N THR A 27 39.55 -37.34 -5.82
CA THR A 27 38.52 -36.41 -5.32
C THR A 27 37.95 -36.90 -3.98
N ALA A 28 37.68 -38.20 -3.83
CA ALA A 28 37.23 -38.77 -2.56
C ALA A 28 38.29 -38.66 -1.45
N ALA A 29 39.58 -38.83 -1.80
CA ALA A 29 40.69 -38.66 -0.86
C ALA A 29 40.88 -37.19 -0.45
N ARG A 30 40.68 -36.23 -1.37
CA ARG A 30 40.70 -34.79 -1.07
C ARG A 30 39.54 -34.38 -0.15
N LEU A 31 38.33 -34.90 -0.40
CA LEU A 31 37.16 -34.69 0.46
C LEU A 31 37.31 -35.31 1.85
N ALA A 32 37.98 -36.45 1.96
CA ALA A 32 38.28 -37.08 3.25
C ALA A 32 39.38 -36.36 4.04
N ALA A 33 40.32 -35.70 3.35
CA ALA A 33 41.42 -34.95 3.96
C ALA A 33 41.04 -33.51 4.38
N SER A 34 39.95 -32.95 3.85
CA SER A 34 39.50 -31.58 4.11
C SER A 34 38.48 -31.44 5.24
N LYS A 35 38.49 -32.32 6.24
CA LYS A 35 37.62 -32.18 7.43
C LYS A 35 38.38 -31.50 8.57
N PRO A 36 38.34 -30.17 8.72
CA PRO A 36 38.70 -29.54 9.97
C PRO A 36 37.63 -29.84 11.03
N ALA A 37 38.09 -30.20 12.22
CA ALA A 37 37.33 -30.10 13.45
C ALA A 37 37.51 -28.68 14.02
N ALA A 38 36.46 -28.12 14.63
CA ALA A 38 36.27 -26.72 15.09
C ALA A 38 35.85 -25.76 13.95
N ASP A 39 34.77 -24.96 14.04
CA ASP A 39 34.19 -24.25 15.19
C ASP A 39 32.65 -24.38 15.29
N ALA A 40 32.17 -24.61 16.51
CA ALA A 40 30.77 -24.42 16.90
C ALA A 40 30.68 -23.14 17.75
N ALA A 41 30.60 -22.00 17.05
CA ALA A 41 30.25 -20.66 17.53
C ALA A 41 29.87 -19.89 16.25
N THR A 42 28.81 -19.10 16.12
CA THR A 42 28.29 -18.05 17.01
C THR A 42 26.81 -17.80 16.66
N ALA A 43 25.88 -18.50 17.31
CA ALA A 43 24.64 -17.85 17.69
C ALA A 43 24.75 -17.77 19.21
N ASP A 44 24.77 -16.56 19.76
CA ASP A 44 24.75 -16.43 21.21
C ASP A 44 23.51 -17.19 21.70
N PRO A 45 23.66 -18.09 22.67
CA PRO A 45 22.50 -18.81 23.20
C PRO A 45 21.47 -17.79 23.67
N PRO A 46 20.17 -18.04 23.45
CA PRO A 46 19.13 -17.12 23.89
C PRO A 46 19.35 -16.79 25.36
N THR A 47 19.18 -15.51 25.70
CA THR A 47 19.32 -15.07 27.08
C THR A 47 18.34 -15.85 27.96
N LEU A 48 18.62 -15.94 29.26
CA LEU A 48 17.68 -16.57 30.19
C LEU A 48 16.29 -15.89 30.15
N ALA A 49 16.26 -14.59 29.85
CA ALA A 49 15.03 -13.82 29.66
C ALA A 49 14.26 -14.26 28.40
N ASP A 50 14.92 -14.35 27.25
CA ASP A 50 14.26 -14.78 26.00
C ASP A 50 13.80 -16.25 26.07
N ALA A 51 14.56 -17.10 26.75
CA ALA A 51 14.17 -18.48 27.01
C ALA A 51 12.91 -18.56 27.89
N ALA A 52 12.80 -17.71 28.92
CA ALA A 52 11.62 -17.62 29.77
C ALA A 52 10.40 -17.10 29.00
N LEU A 53 10.57 -16.08 28.16
CA LEU A 53 9.52 -15.56 27.27
C LEU A 53 9.01 -16.64 26.31
N THR A 54 9.92 -17.38 25.69
CA THR A 54 9.57 -18.48 24.76
C THR A 54 8.77 -19.58 25.47
N VAL A 55 9.18 -19.97 26.69
CA VAL A 55 8.45 -20.95 27.49
C VAL A 55 7.08 -20.42 27.89
N ALA A 56 6.97 -19.17 28.31
CA ALA A 56 5.71 -18.54 28.69
C ALA A 56 4.72 -18.45 27.51
N ALA A 57 5.18 -18.06 26.32
CA ALA A 57 4.35 -18.05 25.12
C ALA A 57 3.82 -19.45 24.77
N ALA A 58 4.66 -20.49 24.87
CA ALA A 58 4.26 -21.87 24.64
C ALA A 58 3.29 -22.39 25.71
N ASP A 59 3.48 -22.00 26.98
CA ASP A 59 2.57 -22.33 28.07
C ASP A 59 1.20 -21.68 27.88
N LEU A 60 1.16 -20.40 27.52
CA LEU A 60 -0.07 -19.68 27.23
C LEU A 60 -0.88 -20.38 26.13
N GLN A 61 -0.25 -20.68 24.98
CA GLN A 61 -0.91 -21.40 23.88
C GLN A 61 -1.44 -22.78 24.31
N ARG A 62 -0.68 -23.53 25.13
CA ARG A 62 -1.13 -24.84 25.64
C ARG A 62 -2.33 -24.72 26.58
N VAL A 63 -2.32 -23.72 27.46
CA VAL A 63 -3.40 -23.46 28.40
C VAL A 63 -4.66 -23.04 27.67
N GLU A 64 -4.57 -22.11 26.72
CA GLU A 64 -5.70 -21.67 25.90
C GLU A 64 -6.31 -22.82 25.08
N ALA A 65 -5.47 -23.63 24.42
CA ALA A 65 -5.93 -24.81 23.70
C ALA A 65 -6.64 -25.81 24.63
N THR A 66 -6.21 -25.90 25.89
CA THR A 66 -6.86 -26.74 26.91
C THR A 66 -8.20 -26.14 27.33
N ILE A 67 -8.29 -24.83 27.58
CA ILE A 67 -9.54 -24.12 27.90
C ILE A 67 -10.55 -24.28 26.78
N ALA A 68 -10.14 -24.07 25.52
CA ALA A 68 -11.00 -24.22 24.35
C ALA A 68 -11.52 -25.66 24.16
N ALA A 69 -10.81 -26.66 24.67
CA ALA A 69 -11.21 -28.07 24.62
C ALA A 69 -12.16 -28.49 25.76
N ILE A 70 -12.40 -27.61 26.76
CA ILE A 70 -13.33 -27.91 27.85
C ILE A 70 -14.77 -27.90 27.29
N PRO A 71 -15.50 -29.03 27.37
CA PRO A 71 -16.88 -29.06 26.95
C PRO A 71 -17.74 -28.27 27.94
N THR A 72 -18.31 -27.15 27.50
CA THR A 72 -19.29 -26.37 28.26
C THR A 72 -20.71 -26.71 27.81
N ALA A 73 -21.60 -26.96 28.77
CA ALA A 73 -23.02 -27.03 28.45
C ALA A 73 -23.53 -25.63 28.06
N PRO A 74 -24.53 -25.49 27.17
CA PRO A 74 -25.08 -24.18 26.81
C PRO A 74 -25.52 -23.40 28.06
N GLY A 75 -24.92 -22.22 28.27
CA GLY A 75 -25.20 -21.34 29.40
C GLY A 75 -24.49 -21.70 30.72
N GLN A 76 -23.58 -22.68 30.71
CA GLN A 76 -22.70 -22.95 31.85
C GLN A 76 -21.55 -21.94 31.85
N ASP A 77 -21.34 -21.29 32.99
CA ASP A 77 -20.18 -20.42 33.21
C ASP A 77 -18.89 -21.26 33.23
N LEU A 78 -17.84 -20.78 32.56
CA LEU A 78 -16.54 -21.45 32.56
C LEU A 78 -15.95 -21.50 33.97
N ASP A 79 -16.24 -20.49 34.80
CA ASP A 79 -15.81 -20.41 36.21
C ASP A 79 -16.36 -21.57 37.06
N ASP A 80 -17.50 -22.14 36.66
CA ASP A 80 -18.11 -23.29 37.35
C ASP A 80 -17.52 -24.64 36.91
N VAL A 81 -16.69 -24.66 35.86
CA VAL A 81 -16.07 -25.90 35.39
C VAL A 81 -14.88 -26.28 36.25
N LEU A 82 -14.92 -27.46 36.86
CA LEU A 82 -13.85 -27.97 37.71
C LEU A 82 -12.50 -27.98 36.97
N GLY A 83 -11.55 -27.17 37.47
CA GLY A 83 -10.20 -27.06 36.91
C GLY A 83 -9.98 -25.84 36.01
N TYR A 84 -11.05 -25.14 35.59
CA TYR A 84 -10.92 -23.91 34.79
C TYR A 84 -10.10 -22.85 35.54
N GLY A 85 -10.41 -22.56 36.80
CA GLY A 85 -9.64 -21.57 37.58
C GLY A 85 -8.15 -21.90 37.76
N ILE A 86 -7.74 -23.17 37.63
CA ILE A 86 -6.31 -23.55 37.65
C ILE A 86 -5.65 -23.21 36.30
N LEU A 87 -6.37 -23.45 35.21
CA LEU A 87 -5.93 -23.11 33.85
C LEU A 87 -5.88 -21.60 33.67
N ASP A 88 -6.91 -20.88 34.11
CA ASP A 88 -6.96 -19.42 34.00
C ASP A 88 -5.81 -18.78 34.79
N ALA A 89 -5.58 -19.21 36.04
CA ALA A 89 -4.43 -18.76 36.82
C ALA A 89 -3.07 -19.15 36.19
N ALA A 90 -3.02 -20.21 35.35
CA ALA A 90 -1.81 -20.56 34.61
C ALA A 90 -1.59 -19.67 33.38
N ALA A 91 -2.66 -19.29 32.70
CA ALA A 91 -2.62 -18.28 31.64
C ALA A 91 -2.19 -16.93 32.19
N ASP A 92 -2.72 -16.50 33.35
CA ASP A 92 -2.30 -15.25 34.01
C ASP A 92 -0.81 -15.24 34.33
N ARG A 93 -0.27 -16.34 34.87
CA ARG A 93 1.18 -16.44 35.14
C ARG A 93 2.02 -16.36 33.87
N ALA A 94 1.56 -16.96 32.78
CA ALA A 94 2.26 -16.87 31.50
C ALA A 94 2.21 -15.44 30.93
N ALA A 95 1.04 -14.82 30.98
CA ALA A 95 0.83 -13.42 30.58
C ALA A 95 1.70 -12.47 31.43
N ASP A 96 1.78 -12.66 32.74
CA ASP A 96 2.64 -11.88 33.64
C ASP A 96 4.12 -11.98 33.25
N VAL A 97 4.61 -13.18 32.91
CA VAL A 97 6.00 -13.35 32.45
C VAL A 97 6.24 -12.62 31.13
N LEU A 98 5.30 -12.73 30.18
CA LEU A 98 5.36 -12.06 28.88
C LEU A 98 5.29 -10.54 29.00
N THR A 99 4.51 -10.01 29.94
CA THR A 99 4.36 -8.57 30.16
C THR A 99 5.55 -7.99 30.91
N ASN A 100 6.08 -8.68 31.93
CA ASN A 100 7.06 -8.10 32.84
C ASN A 100 8.52 -8.45 32.54
N THR A 101 8.80 -9.50 31.76
CA THR A 101 10.17 -9.88 31.40
C THR A 101 10.61 -9.12 30.14
N PRO A 102 11.71 -8.36 30.15
CA PRO A 102 12.20 -7.69 28.94
C PRO A 102 12.67 -8.73 27.91
N ALA A 103 12.39 -8.47 26.64
CA ALA A 103 12.99 -9.19 25.52
C ALA A 103 14.34 -8.56 25.18
N ASP A 104 15.40 -9.37 25.22
CA ASP A 104 16.77 -8.92 24.92
C ASP A 104 17.16 -9.21 23.46
N SER A 105 16.35 -9.99 22.75
CA SER A 105 16.56 -10.34 21.34
C SER A 105 15.26 -10.45 20.56
N LEU A 106 15.39 -10.62 19.24
CA LEU A 106 14.28 -10.88 18.34
C LEU A 106 13.46 -12.11 18.75
N ILE A 107 14.07 -13.13 19.37
CA ILE A 107 13.38 -14.33 19.83
C ILE A 107 12.40 -13.97 20.96
N GLY A 108 12.82 -13.15 21.92
CA GLY A 108 11.96 -12.65 22.99
C GLY A 108 10.81 -11.78 22.46
N LEU A 109 11.11 -10.91 21.49
CA LEU A 109 10.10 -10.07 20.82
C LEU A 109 9.05 -10.91 20.09
N GLN A 110 9.48 -11.95 19.37
CA GLN A 110 8.61 -12.89 18.69
C GLN A 110 7.71 -13.65 19.66
N ALA A 111 8.23 -14.07 20.82
CA ALA A 111 7.44 -14.74 21.85
C ALA A 111 6.31 -13.85 22.39
N LYS A 112 6.60 -12.56 22.67
CA LYS A 112 5.59 -11.58 23.09
C LYS A 112 4.56 -11.30 21.99
N ALA A 113 5.02 -11.09 20.75
CA ALA A 113 4.11 -10.84 19.62
C ALA A 113 3.17 -12.04 19.37
N ALA A 114 3.70 -13.27 19.47
CA ALA A 114 2.89 -14.48 19.34
C ALA A 114 1.84 -14.61 20.44
N ALA A 115 2.14 -14.16 21.66
CA ALA A 115 1.18 -14.11 22.75
C ALA A 115 0.08 -13.07 22.51
N ILE A 116 0.41 -11.85 22.08
CA ILE A 116 -0.61 -10.81 21.77
C ILE A 116 -1.60 -11.28 20.69
N LEU A 117 -1.15 -12.12 19.77
CA LEU A 117 -1.99 -12.69 18.70
C LEU A 117 -2.84 -13.88 19.14
N SER A 118 -2.82 -14.27 20.42
CA SER A 118 -3.59 -15.38 20.96
C SER A 118 -5.06 -15.00 21.19
N ASP A 119 -5.95 -16.01 21.29
CA ASP A 119 -7.39 -15.78 21.43
C ASP A 119 -7.73 -15.01 22.72
N ARG A 120 -6.90 -15.13 23.78
CA ARG A 120 -7.08 -14.42 25.06
C ARG A 120 -7.01 -12.90 24.90
N PHE A 121 -6.23 -12.39 23.95
CA PHE A 121 -6.08 -10.95 23.70
C PHE A 121 -6.82 -10.47 22.44
N SER A 122 -7.70 -11.31 21.88
CA SER A 122 -8.51 -10.95 20.70
C SER A 122 -9.53 -9.83 20.98
N VAL A 123 -9.89 -9.62 22.25
CA VAL A 123 -10.71 -8.50 22.71
C VAL A 123 -9.81 -7.49 23.43
N PRO A 124 -9.94 -6.17 23.17
CA PRO A 124 -9.17 -5.15 23.89
C PRO A 124 -9.42 -5.25 25.40
N SER A 125 -8.39 -5.64 26.15
CA SER A 125 -8.39 -5.67 27.61
C SER A 125 -7.21 -4.83 28.15
N PRO A 126 -7.26 -4.38 29.41
CA PRO A 126 -6.12 -3.71 30.04
C PRO A 126 -4.82 -4.55 29.97
N GLU A 127 -4.94 -5.87 30.11
CA GLU A 127 -3.83 -6.81 30.00
C GLU A 127 -3.23 -6.87 28.58
N ALA A 128 -4.08 -6.83 27.55
CA ALA A 128 -3.63 -6.76 26.15
C ALA A 128 -2.84 -5.47 25.88
N LEU A 129 -3.33 -4.34 26.41
CA LEU A 129 -2.67 -3.04 26.32
C LEU A 129 -1.33 -3.02 27.06
N GLU A 130 -1.25 -3.59 28.26
CA GLU A 130 0.00 -3.70 29.02
C GLU A 130 1.04 -4.57 28.29
N MET A 131 0.62 -5.70 27.71
CA MET A 131 1.50 -6.56 26.93
C MET A 131 1.98 -5.87 25.65
N ALA A 132 1.10 -5.13 24.96
CA ALA A 132 1.46 -4.34 23.78
C ALA A 132 2.45 -3.22 24.12
N HIS A 133 2.25 -2.49 25.22
CA HIS A 133 3.21 -1.50 25.71
C HIS A 133 4.56 -2.12 26.09
N SER A 134 4.55 -3.30 26.71
CA SER A 134 5.76 -4.05 27.02
C SER A 134 6.53 -4.45 25.75
N LEU A 135 5.84 -4.98 24.74
CA LEU A 135 6.45 -5.28 23.44
C LEU A 135 7.01 -4.01 22.78
N ALA A 136 6.26 -2.91 22.74
CA ALA A 136 6.70 -1.66 22.15
C ALA A 136 7.96 -1.11 22.85
N ARG A 137 8.00 -1.17 24.19
CA ARG A 137 9.17 -0.79 24.98
C ARG A 137 10.39 -1.64 24.63
N ASP A 138 10.21 -2.95 24.50
CA ASP A 138 11.32 -3.84 24.18
C ASP A 138 11.80 -3.67 22.74
N VAL A 139 10.90 -3.43 21.77
CA VAL A 139 11.29 -3.09 20.39
C VAL A 139 12.18 -1.85 20.36
N LEU A 140 11.89 -0.85 21.21
CA LEU A 140 12.71 0.37 21.31
C LEU A 140 14.04 0.14 22.06
N ASN A 141 14.10 -0.85 22.95
CA ASN A 141 15.26 -1.13 23.81
C ASN A 141 16.20 -2.19 23.26
N VAL A 142 15.73 -3.07 22.36
CA VAL A 142 16.59 -4.00 21.63
C VAL A 142 17.52 -3.13 20.78
N GLN A 143 18.73 -2.93 21.31
CA GLN A 143 19.79 -2.20 20.62
C GLN A 143 19.88 -2.80 19.22
N PRO A 144 19.78 -1.99 18.15
CA PRO A 144 20.04 -2.50 16.82
C PRO A 144 21.41 -3.16 16.89
N VAL A 145 21.46 -4.45 16.54
CA VAL A 145 22.71 -5.21 16.43
C VAL A 145 23.68 -4.28 15.73
N GLU A 146 24.78 -3.87 16.40
CA GLU A 146 25.72 -2.86 15.90
C GLU A 146 25.96 -3.18 14.43
N GLN A 147 25.34 -2.38 13.54
CA GLN A 147 25.35 -2.70 12.13
C GLN A 147 26.79 -2.59 11.72
N ARG A 148 27.38 -3.72 11.30
CA ARG A 148 28.71 -3.67 10.70
C ARG A 148 28.65 -2.65 9.59
N PRO A 149 29.60 -1.70 9.53
CA PRO A 149 29.59 -0.69 8.49
C PRO A 149 29.53 -1.39 7.13
N LEU A 150 28.48 -1.07 6.35
CA LEU A 150 28.28 -1.67 5.04
C LEU A 150 29.43 -1.25 4.11
N PRO A 151 29.95 -2.17 3.29
CA PRO A 151 31.00 -1.84 2.32
C PRO A 151 30.44 -0.92 1.23
N ALA A 152 31.32 -0.12 0.62
CA ALA A 152 30.90 0.76 -0.48
C ALA A 152 30.35 -0.06 -1.67
N PRO A 153 29.33 0.45 -2.40
CA PRO A 153 28.83 -0.18 -3.62
C PRO A 153 29.95 -0.45 -4.65
N ASP A 154 29.86 -1.58 -5.34
CA ASP A 154 30.85 -2.13 -6.30
C ASP A 154 32.28 -2.30 -5.75
N SER A 155 32.47 -2.22 -4.43
CA SER A 155 33.79 -2.40 -3.86
C SER A 155 34.20 -3.87 -3.86
N PRO A 156 35.51 -4.17 -3.98
CA PRO A 156 36.03 -5.53 -3.77
C PRO A 156 35.66 -6.08 -2.39
N GLU A 157 35.46 -5.21 -1.40
CA GLU A 157 35.02 -5.56 -0.06
C GLU A 157 33.57 -6.06 -0.07
N ALA A 158 32.64 -5.36 -0.74
CA ALA A 158 31.25 -5.78 -0.89
C ALA A 158 31.16 -7.16 -1.57
N LEU A 159 31.90 -7.37 -2.65
CA LEU A 159 31.96 -8.66 -3.33
C LEU A 159 32.53 -9.77 -2.42
N THR A 160 33.60 -9.48 -1.68
CA THR A 160 34.20 -10.46 -0.75
C THR A 160 33.24 -10.82 0.38
N GLN A 161 32.52 -9.84 0.92
CA GLN A 161 31.53 -10.06 1.97
C GLN A 161 30.32 -10.84 1.45
N PHE A 162 29.80 -10.49 0.25
CA PHE A 162 28.74 -11.24 -0.41
C PHE A 162 29.13 -12.70 -0.68
N GLU A 163 30.33 -12.95 -1.20
CA GLU A 163 30.82 -14.32 -1.40
C GLU A 163 30.97 -15.10 -0.09
N ALA A 164 31.41 -14.43 0.99
CA ALA A 164 31.48 -15.04 2.31
C ALA A 164 30.10 -15.38 2.85
N ALA A 165 29.12 -14.48 2.70
CA ALA A 165 27.72 -14.69 3.04
C ALA A 165 27.13 -15.86 2.24
N CYS A 166 27.37 -15.96 0.93
CA CYS A 166 26.95 -17.09 0.10
C CYS A 166 27.51 -18.44 0.57
N ARG A 167 28.79 -18.50 0.94
CA ARG A 167 29.43 -19.71 1.50
C ARG A 167 28.81 -20.09 2.83
N GLU A 168 28.59 -19.12 3.70
CA GLU A 168 27.99 -19.33 5.01
C GLU A 168 26.51 -19.73 4.91
N HIS A 169 25.77 -19.15 3.98
CA HIS A 169 24.39 -19.51 3.66
C HIS A 169 24.31 -20.98 3.21
N THR A 170 25.21 -21.40 2.31
CA THR A 170 25.29 -22.79 1.87
C THR A 170 25.49 -23.73 3.06
N ARG A 171 26.40 -23.38 3.98
CA ARG A 171 26.67 -24.16 5.20
C ARG A 171 25.47 -24.18 6.17
N ARG A 172 24.88 -23.02 6.45
CA ARG A 172 23.75 -22.89 7.38
C ARG A 172 22.47 -23.51 6.84
N THR A 173 22.28 -23.57 5.52
CA THR A 173 21.11 -24.21 4.89
C THR A 173 21.29 -25.71 4.62
N GLU A 174 22.41 -26.33 5.03
CA GLU A 174 22.58 -27.78 4.94
C GLU A 174 21.47 -28.57 5.66
N PHE A 175 20.82 -27.98 6.68
CA PHE A 175 19.66 -28.57 7.36
C PHE A 175 18.52 -28.89 6.39
N ALA A 176 18.45 -28.22 5.23
CA ALA A 176 17.46 -28.54 4.20
C ALA A 176 17.49 -30.04 3.86
N ASN A 177 18.67 -30.68 3.89
CA ASN A 177 18.85 -32.12 3.71
C ASN A 177 18.12 -33.00 4.74
N GLY A 178 17.71 -32.44 5.88
CA GLY A 178 16.88 -33.08 6.89
C GLY A 178 15.39 -33.22 6.52
N TYR A 179 14.97 -32.68 5.37
CA TYR A 179 13.59 -32.80 4.85
C TYR A 179 13.52 -33.73 3.62
N PRO A 180 13.75 -35.06 3.77
CA PRO A 180 13.82 -35.96 2.63
C PRO A 180 12.51 -36.03 1.81
N ASP A 181 11.36 -35.85 2.47
CA ASP A 181 10.05 -35.85 1.81
C ASP A 181 9.83 -34.64 0.90
N LEU A 182 10.59 -33.56 1.09
CA LEU A 182 10.55 -32.40 0.20
C LEU A 182 11.44 -32.60 -1.04
N LYS A 183 12.26 -33.67 -1.12
CA LYS A 183 13.07 -33.93 -2.32
C LYS A 183 12.21 -34.54 -3.42
N ARG A 184 11.93 -33.75 -4.45
CA ARG A 184 11.25 -34.20 -5.67
C ARG A 184 12.22 -34.95 -6.59
N THR A 185 13.45 -34.42 -6.73
CA THR A 185 14.55 -35.10 -7.43
C THR A 185 15.88 -34.88 -6.66
N VAL A 186 17.00 -35.32 -7.23
CA VAL A 186 18.34 -35.07 -6.67
C VAL A 186 18.65 -33.56 -6.59
N LEU A 187 18.05 -32.76 -7.49
CA LEU A 187 18.30 -31.32 -7.62
C LEU A 187 17.06 -30.46 -7.31
N GLU A 188 15.87 -31.05 -7.26
CA GLU A 188 14.61 -30.31 -7.09
C GLU A 188 13.98 -30.59 -5.72
N TRP A 189 13.50 -29.52 -5.11
CA TRP A 189 12.79 -29.52 -3.84
C TRP A 189 11.37 -29.01 -4.04
N TRP A 190 10.43 -29.56 -3.26
CA TRP A 190 9.10 -28.99 -3.10
C TRP A 190 9.22 -27.67 -2.34
N THR A 191 8.87 -26.58 -3.01
CA THR A 191 8.61 -25.26 -2.41
C THR A 191 7.11 -25.06 -2.24
N GLN A 192 6.69 -24.04 -1.49
CA GLN A 192 5.27 -23.69 -1.37
C GLN A 192 4.61 -23.45 -2.74
N ASP A 193 5.29 -22.73 -3.64
CA ASP A 193 4.78 -22.43 -4.98
C ASP A 193 4.61 -23.70 -5.81
N ASN A 194 5.61 -24.59 -5.79
CA ASN A 194 5.60 -25.82 -6.57
C ASN A 194 4.52 -26.79 -6.06
N LEU A 195 4.28 -26.82 -4.74
CA LEU A 195 3.24 -27.64 -4.13
C LEU A 195 1.84 -27.17 -4.52
N ARG A 196 1.60 -25.85 -4.56
CA ARG A 196 0.31 -25.30 -5.03
C ARG A 196 0.08 -25.64 -6.50
N LYS A 197 1.09 -25.47 -7.34
CA LYS A 197 1.03 -25.84 -8.77
C LYS A 197 0.78 -27.34 -8.96
N ALA A 198 1.43 -28.20 -8.17
CA ALA A 198 1.22 -29.65 -8.20
C ALA A 198 -0.20 -30.04 -7.76
N LEU A 199 -0.75 -29.37 -6.75
CA LEU A 199 -2.14 -29.57 -6.32
C LEU A 199 -3.13 -29.16 -7.42
N GLU A 200 -2.93 -28.00 -8.05
CA GLU A 200 -3.75 -27.52 -9.16
C GLU A 200 -3.70 -28.44 -10.38
N ALA A 201 -2.52 -29.02 -10.65
CA ALA A 201 -2.32 -29.99 -11.72
C ALA A 201 -2.84 -31.41 -11.38
N GLY A 202 -3.24 -31.66 -10.12
CA GLY A 202 -3.65 -32.98 -9.65
C GLY A 202 -2.51 -34.00 -9.54
N GLU A 203 -1.26 -33.53 -9.46
CA GLU A 203 -0.06 -34.37 -9.26
C GLU A 203 0.05 -34.89 -7.82
N ILE A 204 -0.47 -34.13 -6.86
CA ILE A 204 -0.58 -34.50 -5.45
C ILE A 204 -2.01 -34.29 -4.97
N ASP A 205 -2.44 -35.08 -3.99
CA ASP A 205 -3.75 -34.91 -3.39
C ASP A 205 -3.74 -33.80 -2.30
N PRO A 206 -4.93 -33.28 -1.89
CA PRO A 206 -5.00 -32.22 -0.88
C PRO A 206 -4.36 -32.59 0.48
N ALA A 207 -4.39 -33.87 0.88
CA ALA A 207 -3.84 -34.30 2.16
C ALA A 207 -2.31 -34.35 2.12
N GLU A 208 -1.74 -34.82 1.02
CA GLU A 208 -0.31 -34.78 0.75
C GLU A 208 0.18 -33.33 0.62
N CYS A 209 -0.55 -32.47 -0.08
CA CYS A 209 -0.25 -31.04 -0.17
C CYS A 209 -0.23 -30.39 1.22
N ALA A 210 -1.25 -30.61 2.06
CA ALA A 210 -1.29 -30.04 3.41
C ALA A 210 -0.08 -30.48 4.27
N ARG A 211 0.31 -31.75 4.18
CA ARG A 211 1.47 -32.30 4.90
C ARG A 211 2.79 -31.67 4.42
N LEU A 212 3.01 -31.63 3.10
CA LEU A 212 4.24 -31.12 2.49
C LEU A 212 4.35 -29.60 2.64
N LEU A 213 3.23 -28.87 2.56
CA LEU A 213 3.21 -27.41 2.64
C LEU A 213 3.74 -26.94 4.00
N ARG A 214 3.35 -27.59 5.10
CA ARG A 214 3.89 -27.29 6.45
C ARG A 214 5.41 -27.45 6.51
N MET A 215 5.93 -28.53 5.93
CA MET A 215 7.38 -28.80 5.91
C MET A 215 8.11 -27.80 5.01
N ALA A 216 7.55 -27.48 3.85
CA ALA A 216 8.10 -26.50 2.92
C ALA A 216 8.14 -25.11 3.55
N SER A 217 7.06 -24.69 4.21
CA SER A 217 7.01 -23.41 4.94
C SER A 217 8.03 -23.32 6.05
N GLU A 218 8.19 -24.36 6.87
CA GLU A 218 9.22 -24.36 7.91
C GLU A 218 10.64 -24.27 7.31
N ARG A 219 10.91 -25.04 6.26
CA ARG A 219 12.21 -25.03 5.57
C ARG A 219 12.51 -23.66 4.97
N GLU A 220 11.56 -23.10 4.23
CA GLU A 220 11.71 -21.80 3.55
C GLU A 220 11.84 -20.66 4.57
N LEU A 221 11.07 -20.68 5.66
CA LEU A 221 11.19 -19.67 6.72
C LEU A 221 12.58 -19.70 7.37
N ARG A 222 13.11 -20.91 7.64
CA ARG A 222 14.48 -21.04 8.17
C ARG A 222 15.54 -20.60 7.15
N MET A 223 15.34 -20.86 5.85
CA MET A 223 16.24 -20.36 4.81
C MET A 223 16.21 -18.83 4.72
N ALA A 224 15.03 -18.23 4.71
CA ALA A 224 14.86 -16.77 4.71
C ALA A 224 15.48 -16.13 5.96
N GLN A 225 15.37 -16.76 7.13
CA GLN A 225 16.05 -16.29 8.34
C GLN A 225 17.58 -16.32 8.17
N VAL A 226 18.14 -17.39 7.58
CA VAL A 226 19.58 -17.46 7.30
C VAL A 226 20.00 -16.41 6.28
N GLU A 227 19.21 -16.15 5.24
CA GLU A 227 19.47 -15.09 4.26
C GLU A 227 19.48 -13.70 4.92
N HIS A 228 18.53 -13.47 5.82
CA HIS A 228 18.42 -12.24 6.60
C HIS A 228 19.61 -12.07 7.56
N ASP A 229 19.93 -13.08 8.36
CA ASP A 229 21.05 -13.07 9.31
C ASP A 229 22.42 -12.84 8.64
N LEU A 230 22.51 -13.09 7.33
CA LEU A 230 23.72 -12.94 6.54
C LEU A 230 23.72 -11.69 5.66
N ASP A 231 22.67 -10.85 5.73
CA ASP A 231 22.48 -9.67 4.89
C ASP A 231 22.67 -9.95 3.39
N LEU A 232 22.24 -11.13 2.94
CA LEU A 232 22.54 -11.63 1.58
C LEU A 232 22.04 -10.68 0.48
N GLY A 233 20.80 -10.19 0.61
CA GLY A 233 20.20 -9.26 -0.34
C GLY A 233 20.91 -7.90 -0.41
N PRO A 234 21.07 -7.18 0.72
CA PRO A 234 21.85 -5.94 0.75
C PRO A 234 23.28 -6.10 0.23
N LEU A 235 23.98 -7.18 0.59
CA LEU A 235 25.33 -7.46 0.11
C LEU A 235 25.37 -7.76 -1.40
N GLU A 236 24.36 -8.44 -1.95
CA GLU A 236 24.24 -8.66 -3.41
C GLU A 236 24.13 -7.33 -4.15
N ILE A 237 23.21 -6.46 -3.70
CA ILE A 237 22.99 -5.14 -4.28
C ILE A 237 24.28 -4.31 -4.24
N LEU A 238 24.99 -4.32 -3.10
CA LEU A 238 26.25 -3.60 -2.97
C LEU A 238 27.36 -4.24 -3.81
N ALA A 239 27.43 -5.57 -3.93
CA ALA A 239 28.46 -6.26 -4.70
C ALA A 239 28.31 -6.07 -6.22
N PHE A 240 27.09 -5.82 -6.71
CA PHE A 240 26.75 -5.76 -8.13
C PHE A 240 26.03 -4.47 -8.56
N ALA A 241 26.15 -3.39 -7.81
CA ALA A 241 25.48 -2.11 -8.09
C ALA A 241 25.69 -1.62 -9.54
N GLY A 242 26.88 -1.82 -10.12
CA GLY A 242 27.22 -1.47 -11.49
C GLY A 242 26.66 -2.44 -12.54
N ALA A 243 26.40 -3.70 -12.18
CA ALA A 243 25.81 -4.71 -13.07
C ALA A 243 24.29 -4.60 -13.14
N HIS A 244 23.64 -4.13 -12.08
CA HIS A 244 22.22 -3.76 -12.11
C HIS A 244 21.94 -2.56 -13.02
N GLY A 245 22.99 -1.91 -13.52
CA GLY A 245 22.92 -0.61 -14.19
C GLY A 245 22.51 0.45 -13.18
N THR A 246 23.20 1.58 -13.13
CA THR A 246 22.49 2.80 -12.72
C THR A 246 21.29 2.90 -13.66
N PRO A 247 20.04 2.81 -13.18
CA PRO A 247 18.88 3.04 -14.03
C PRO A 247 19.14 4.35 -14.77
N PRO A 248 19.03 4.37 -16.11
CA PRO A 248 19.44 5.53 -16.90
C PRO A 248 18.65 6.74 -16.44
N GLY A 249 19.32 7.68 -15.77
CA GLY A 249 18.76 8.95 -15.33
C GLY A 249 17.47 8.80 -14.54
N VAL A 250 17.51 8.20 -13.35
CA VAL A 250 16.53 8.59 -12.32
C VAL A 250 16.89 10.02 -11.94
N GLU A 251 16.40 10.98 -12.70
CA GLU A 251 16.15 12.32 -12.17
C GLU A 251 15.37 12.09 -10.88
N GLU A 252 15.86 12.68 -9.77
CA GLU A 252 15.19 12.62 -8.48
C GLU A 252 13.70 12.89 -8.74
N GLU A 253 12.84 11.88 -8.54
CA GLU A 253 11.40 12.09 -8.55
C GLU A 253 11.17 13.33 -7.67
N PRO A 254 10.48 14.37 -8.15
CA PRO A 254 10.30 15.60 -7.39
C PRO A 254 9.79 15.20 -6.02
N THR A 255 10.61 15.48 -4.99
CA THR A 255 10.37 15.02 -3.63
C THR A 255 8.98 15.46 -3.22
N ASP A 256 8.14 14.50 -2.86
CA ASP A 256 6.78 14.79 -2.40
C ASP A 256 6.88 15.79 -1.24
N PRO A 257 6.19 16.96 -1.31
CA PRO A 257 6.28 17.98 -0.27
C PRO A 257 5.91 17.45 1.12
N ILE A 258 5.20 16.33 1.20
CA ILE A 258 4.85 15.68 2.47
C ILE A 258 6.08 15.22 3.26
N PHE A 259 7.19 14.86 2.61
CA PHE A 259 8.41 14.46 3.33
C PHE A 259 8.99 15.62 4.14
N GLU A 260 9.06 16.82 3.54
CA GLU A 260 9.52 18.03 4.24
C GLU A 260 8.59 18.39 5.41
N LEU A 261 7.28 18.16 5.25
CA LEU A 261 6.29 18.42 6.31
C LEU A 261 6.39 17.42 7.47
N ILE A 262 6.68 16.14 7.18
CA ILE A 262 6.96 15.12 8.19
C ILE A 262 8.18 15.53 9.02
N ASP A 263 9.27 15.90 8.34
CA ASP A 263 10.51 16.34 8.98
C ASP A 263 10.31 17.61 9.81
N ALA A 264 9.56 18.59 9.28
CA ALA A 264 9.23 19.82 9.98
C ALA A 264 8.40 19.56 11.25
N HIS A 265 7.38 18.69 11.17
CA HIS A 265 6.61 18.30 12.35
C HIS A 265 7.47 17.57 13.38
N HIS A 266 8.30 16.62 12.94
CA HIS A 266 9.17 15.84 13.82
C HIS A 266 10.18 16.75 14.54
N ALA A 267 10.83 17.67 13.82
CA ALA A 267 11.77 18.62 14.41
C ALA A 267 11.10 19.57 15.42
N ALA A 268 9.90 20.06 15.10
CA ALA A 268 9.13 20.91 16.01
C ALA A 268 8.73 20.14 17.28
N PHE A 269 8.29 18.88 17.12
CA PHE A 269 7.97 18.00 18.24
C PHE A 269 9.18 17.72 19.14
N CYS A 270 10.32 17.28 18.60
CA CYS A 270 11.52 17.00 19.41
C CYS A 270 11.98 18.23 20.20
N THR A 271 11.86 19.42 19.61
CA THR A 271 12.21 20.68 20.27
C THR A 271 11.26 20.97 21.43
N TRP A 272 9.94 20.81 21.22
CA TRP A 272 8.94 20.96 22.26
C TRP A 272 9.11 19.92 23.37
N ASP A 273 9.24 18.64 23.04
CA ASP A 273 9.35 17.54 24.00
C ASP A 273 10.59 17.69 24.90
N THR A 274 11.74 18.07 24.32
CA THR A 274 12.95 18.37 25.10
C THR A 274 12.71 19.46 26.13
N ALA A 275 12.03 20.55 25.74
CA ALA A 275 11.73 21.66 26.64
C ALA A 275 10.64 21.30 27.67
N ALA A 276 9.61 20.56 27.26
CA ALA A 276 8.53 20.09 28.12
C ALA A 276 9.06 19.11 29.16
N SER A 277 9.89 18.15 28.77
CA SER A 277 10.58 17.22 29.67
C SER A 277 11.50 17.93 30.66
N ALA A 278 12.26 18.95 30.21
CA ALA A 278 13.07 19.76 31.11
C ALA A 278 12.21 20.52 32.15
N ALA A 279 11.07 21.06 31.73
CA ALA A 279 10.12 21.74 32.62
C ALA A 279 9.38 20.76 33.55
N GLY A 280 9.07 19.55 33.09
CA GLY A 280 8.38 18.52 33.86
C GLY A 280 9.26 17.89 34.94
N ASN A 281 10.56 17.78 34.68
CA ASN A 281 11.53 17.22 35.63
C ASN A 281 12.06 18.25 36.65
N ALA A 282 11.85 19.55 36.43
CA ALA A 282 12.25 20.58 37.38
C ALA A 282 11.40 20.52 38.66
N HIS A 283 12.03 20.70 39.82
CA HIS A 283 11.32 20.62 41.09
C HIS A 283 10.33 21.79 41.20
N PRO A 284 9.16 21.65 41.85
CA PRO A 284 8.20 22.74 42.01
C PRO A 284 8.76 24.02 42.66
N SER A 285 9.88 23.91 43.38
CA SER A 285 10.57 25.05 44.01
C SER A 285 11.70 25.65 43.15
N ASP A 286 11.98 25.11 41.96
CA ASP A 286 13.03 25.67 41.10
C ASP A 286 12.60 27.05 40.59
N PRO A 287 13.40 28.10 40.84
CA PRO A 287 13.03 29.46 40.44
C PRO A 287 12.91 29.62 38.92
N GLY A 288 13.53 28.73 38.13
CA GLY A 288 13.43 28.69 36.67
C GLY A 288 12.20 27.96 36.11
N LEU A 289 11.43 27.23 36.93
CA LEU A 289 10.33 26.38 36.44
C LEU A 289 9.25 27.17 35.69
N GLN A 290 8.87 28.34 36.20
CA GLN A 290 7.88 29.20 35.54
C GLN A 290 8.38 29.75 34.20
N GLU A 291 9.67 30.10 34.12
CA GLU A 291 10.29 30.57 32.89
C GLU A 291 10.42 29.45 31.87
N ALA A 292 10.80 28.24 32.29
CA ALA A 292 10.83 27.04 31.46
C ALA A 292 9.44 26.70 30.90
N ARG A 293 8.39 26.69 31.74
CA ARG A 293 6.99 26.49 31.29
C ARG A 293 6.51 27.58 30.34
N LYS A 294 6.92 28.82 30.55
CA LYS A 294 6.58 29.92 29.63
C LYS A 294 7.29 29.75 28.28
N ALA A 295 8.52 29.22 28.29
CA ALA A 295 9.29 28.94 27.09
C ALA A 295 8.74 27.75 26.27
N THR A 296 8.00 26.81 26.88
CA THR A 296 7.38 25.69 26.14
C THR A 296 6.16 26.11 25.32
N ILE A 297 5.45 27.18 25.69
CA ILE A 297 4.24 27.65 24.98
C ILE A 297 4.50 27.95 23.48
N PRO A 298 5.47 28.80 23.09
CA PRO A 298 5.72 29.06 21.68
C PRO A 298 6.23 27.82 20.92
N LEU A 299 6.88 26.88 21.60
CA LEU A 299 7.32 25.62 21.00
C LEU A 299 6.13 24.68 20.73
N LEU A 300 5.16 24.64 21.65
CA LEU A 300 3.91 23.91 21.45
C LEU A 300 3.16 24.46 20.23
N HIS A 301 2.99 25.78 20.13
CA HIS A 301 2.35 26.40 18.96
C HIS A 301 3.10 26.12 17.65
N ALA A 302 4.44 26.06 17.68
CA ALA A 302 5.22 25.72 16.49
C ALA A 302 5.01 24.26 16.07
N GLN A 303 4.94 23.34 17.04
CA GLN A 303 4.60 21.94 16.80
C GLN A 303 3.17 21.79 16.24
N GLU A 304 2.18 22.45 16.84
CA GLU A 304 0.78 22.45 16.37
C GLU A 304 0.67 23.01 14.94
N SER A 305 1.38 24.11 14.65
CA SER A 305 1.40 24.69 13.31
C SER A 305 2.04 23.76 12.27
N ALA A 306 3.11 23.05 12.63
CA ALA A 306 3.76 22.09 11.73
C ALA A 306 2.89 20.85 11.50
N PHE A 307 2.22 20.37 12.55
CA PHE A 307 1.22 19.30 12.44
C PHE A 307 0.09 19.70 11.49
N MET A 308 -0.42 20.93 11.63
CA MET A 308 -1.47 21.46 10.77
C MET A 308 -1.08 21.57 9.30
N ALA A 309 0.15 21.99 9.03
CA ALA A 309 0.69 22.01 7.67
C ALA A 309 0.81 20.58 7.10
N LEU A 310 1.25 19.61 7.91
CA LEU A 310 1.35 18.21 7.53
C LEU A 310 -0.02 17.62 7.16
N VAL A 311 -1.01 17.75 8.06
CA VAL A 311 -2.32 17.12 7.84
C VAL A 311 -3.18 17.87 6.84
N GLY A 312 -2.93 19.16 6.62
CA GLY A 312 -3.57 19.99 5.60
C GLY A 312 -3.03 19.81 4.17
N SER A 313 -1.95 19.05 4.00
CA SER A 313 -1.30 18.84 2.71
C SER A 313 -1.67 17.49 2.11
N LEU A 314 -2.02 17.47 0.82
CA LEU A 314 -2.28 16.24 0.09
C LEU A 314 -0.95 15.64 -0.42
N PRO A 315 -0.69 14.34 -0.22
CA PRO A 315 0.46 13.69 -0.85
C PRO A 315 0.37 13.78 -2.38
N ALA A 316 1.47 14.17 -3.02
CA ALA A 316 1.56 14.27 -4.48
C ALA A 316 1.90 12.93 -5.16
N SER A 317 2.33 11.92 -4.38
CA SER A 317 2.84 10.64 -4.85
C SER A 317 2.40 9.48 -3.94
N LEU A 318 2.53 8.25 -4.45
CA LEU A 318 2.30 7.05 -3.64
C LEU A 318 3.32 6.91 -2.50
N SER A 319 4.56 7.30 -2.74
CA SER A 319 5.64 7.29 -1.74
C SER A 319 5.33 8.27 -0.60
N GLY A 320 4.83 9.47 -0.92
CA GLY A 320 4.39 10.43 0.07
C GLY A 320 3.15 9.98 0.85
N LEU A 321 2.17 9.36 0.18
CA LEU A 321 1.00 8.79 0.87
C LEU A 321 1.42 7.70 1.87
N MET A 322 2.37 6.85 1.48
CA MET A 322 2.95 5.83 2.35
C MET A 322 3.68 6.46 3.55
N ALA A 323 4.52 7.46 3.32
CA ALA A 323 5.24 8.16 4.38
C ALA A 323 4.29 8.83 5.39
N LEU A 324 3.27 9.52 4.89
CA LEU A 324 2.23 10.11 5.74
C LEU A 324 1.49 9.03 6.54
N THR A 325 1.15 7.93 5.89
CA THR A 325 0.45 6.80 6.51
C THR A 325 1.26 6.15 7.63
N ASP A 326 2.58 6.04 7.46
CA ASP A 326 3.48 5.48 8.46
C ASP A 326 3.69 6.45 9.63
N TYR A 327 3.73 7.75 9.35
CA TYR A 327 4.04 8.76 10.35
C TYR A 327 2.82 9.21 11.18
N LEU A 328 1.64 9.31 10.57
CA LEU A 328 0.45 9.92 11.19
C LEU A 328 0.03 9.27 12.52
N PRO A 329 0.02 7.92 12.69
CA PRO A 329 -0.26 7.31 13.99
C PRO A 329 0.72 7.75 15.08
N THR A 330 2.00 7.90 14.72
CA THR A 330 3.03 8.41 15.64
C THR A 330 2.76 9.87 15.96
N ALA A 331 2.51 10.70 14.95
CA ALA A 331 2.22 12.13 15.15
C ALA A 331 1.00 12.36 16.07
N LEU A 332 -0.03 11.52 15.97
CA LEU A 332 -1.19 11.54 16.86
C LEU A 332 -0.85 11.06 18.28
N ALA A 333 -0.13 9.95 18.43
CA ALA A 333 0.28 9.44 19.75
C ALA A 333 1.18 10.43 20.51
N LEU A 334 2.07 11.11 19.79
CA LEU A 334 2.96 12.12 20.34
C LEU A 334 2.21 13.34 20.91
N ARG A 335 0.98 13.59 20.47
CA ARG A 335 0.16 14.72 20.94
C ARG A 335 -0.44 14.49 22.32
N GLY A 336 -0.46 13.25 22.82
CA GLY A 336 -0.82 12.92 24.20
C GLY A 336 -2.23 13.39 24.60
N SER A 337 -3.22 13.17 23.74
CA SER A 337 -4.58 13.63 23.98
C SER A 337 -5.30 12.81 25.06
N HIS A 338 -6.25 13.48 25.72
CA HIS A 338 -7.13 12.92 26.73
C HIS A 338 -8.03 11.81 26.13
N GLU A 339 -8.57 10.94 26.99
CA GLU A 339 -9.41 9.74 26.71
C GLU A 339 -10.52 9.89 25.63
N ALA A 340 -10.91 11.11 25.22
CA ALA A 340 -11.87 11.36 24.15
C ALA A 340 -11.29 11.22 22.72
N ASP A 341 -9.96 11.36 22.55
CA ASP A 341 -9.31 11.33 21.23
C ASP A 341 -8.92 9.91 20.77
N ASP A 342 -9.11 8.90 21.61
CA ASP A 342 -8.71 7.51 21.33
C ASP A 342 -9.48 6.93 20.12
N GLU A 343 -10.75 7.29 19.94
CA GLU A 343 -11.58 6.74 18.85
C GLU A 343 -11.16 7.27 17.48
N ALA A 344 -10.84 8.56 17.39
CA ALA A 344 -10.34 9.17 16.16
C ALA A 344 -8.92 8.68 15.83
N ALA A 345 -8.04 8.52 16.84
CA ALA A 345 -6.71 7.94 16.66
C ALA A 345 -6.77 6.47 16.21
N LEU A 346 -7.66 5.65 16.79
CA LEU A 346 -7.90 4.27 16.37
C LEU A 346 -8.44 4.20 14.94
N THR A 347 -9.35 5.12 14.58
CA THR A 347 -9.94 5.20 13.24
C THR A 347 -8.88 5.57 12.19
N VAL A 348 -8.05 6.58 12.47
CA VAL A 348 -6.92 6.96 11.61
C VAL A 348 -5.91 5.80 11.52
N GLY A 349 -5.58 5.15 12.62
CA GLY A 349 -4.72 3.96 12.64
C GLY A 349 -5.25 2.82 11.78
N GLY A 350 -6.56 2.55 11.82
CA GLY A 350 -7.24 1.55 11.00
C GLY A 350 -7.25 1.87 9.50
N LEU A 351 -7.45 3.15 9.14
CA LEU A 351 -7.28 3.65 7.77
C LEU A 351 -5.85 3.46 7.29
N CYS A 352 -4.87 3.88 8.10
CA CYS A 352 -3.45 3.75 7.78
C CYS A 352 -3.03 2.28 7.57
N ALA A 353 -3.49 1.37 8.43
CA ALA A 353 -3.26 -0.07 8.27
C ALA A 353 -3.88 -0.62 6.97
N SER A 354 -5.07 -0.15 6.60
CA SER A 354 -5.75 -0.56 5.36
C SER A 354 -5.00 -0.08 4.11
N ILE A 355 -4.49 1.15 4.12
CA ILE A 355 -3.65 1.69 3.03
C ILE A 355 -2.37 0.86 2.87
N ARG A 356 -1.66 0.58 3.97
CA ARG A 356 -0.44 -0.24 3.96
C ARG A 356 -0.69 -1.62 3.37
N LYS A 357 -1.75 -2.30 3.82
CA LYS A 357 -2.12 -3.62 3.32
C LYS A 357 -2.39 -3.60 1.81
N LEU A 358 -3.14 -2.61 1.33
CA LEU A 358 -3.44 -2.45 -0.09
C LEU A 358 -2.16 -2.27 -0.93
N VAL A 359 -1.21 -1.45 -0.45
CA VAL A 359 0.07 -1.22 -1.15
C VAL A 359 0.95 -2.48 -1.10
N ALA A 360 1.01 -3.18 0.03
CA ALA A 360 1.77 -4.43 0.17
C ALA A 360 1.24 -5.54 -0.74
N GLU A 361 -0.08 -5.75 -0.76
CA GLU A 361 -0.72 -6.73 -1.66
C GLU A 361 -0.44 -6.42 -3.14
N ARG A 362 -0.36 -5.13 -3.50
CA ARG A 362 0.02 -4.69 -4.85
C ARG A 362 1.48 -5.03 -5.19
N LYS A 363 2.41 -4.84 -4.25
CA LYS A 363 3.83 -5.20 -4.43
C LYS A 363 4.04 -6.70 -4.60
N VAL A 364 3.29 -7.54 -3.87
CA VAL A 364 3.40 -9.02 -3.95
C VAL A 364 2.93 -9.59 -5.30
N THR A 365 2.05 -8.87 -6.01
CA THR A 365 1.58 -9.29 -7.34
C THR A 365 2.51 -8.91 -8.51
N ALA A 366 3.55 -8.10 -8.26
CA ALA A 366 4.59 -7.86 -9.26
C ALA A 366 5.58 -9.03 -9.24
N ALA A 367 5.44 -9.97 -10.19
CA ALA A 367 6.32 -11.13 -10.29
C ALA A 367 7.80 -10.70 -10.43
N PRO A 368 8.74 -11.31 -9.69
CA PRO A 368 10.15 -10.99 -9.82
C PRO A 368 10.73 -11.58 -11.12
N GLY A 369 11.37 -10.73 -11.93
CA GLY A 369 12.43 -11.14 -12.85
C GLY A 369 12.02 -11.85 -14.15
N ALA A 370 11.16 -11.24 -14.98
CA ALA A 370 11.24 -11.54 -16.41
C ALA A 370 12.48 -10.84 -16.97
N GLU A 371 13.54 -11.59 -17.30
CA GLU A 371 14.65 -11.07 -18.10
C GLU A 371 14.09 -10.35 -19.34
N PRO A 372 14.65 -9.19 -19.73
CA PRO A 372 14.19 -8.48 -20.92
C PRO A 372 14.32 -9.41 -22.12
N THR A 373 13.18 -9.88 -22.62
CA THR A 373 13.13 -10.74 -23.80
C THR A 373 13.58 -9.91 -24.99
N ASP A 374 14.72 -10.29 -25.59
CA ASP A 374 15.16 -9.71 -26.85
C ASP A 374 14.19 -10.12 -27.97
N TRP A 375 13.22 -9.24 -28.24
CA TRP A 375 12.22 -9.41 -29.30
C TRP A 375 12.84 -9.50 -30.70
N TYR A 376 14.11 -9.12 -30.85
CA TYR A 376 14.86 -9.24 -32.10
C TYR A 376 15.59 -10.60 -32.25
N SER A 377 15.59 -11.45 -31.21
CA SER A 377 16.21 -12.79 -31.26
C SER A 377 15.47 -13.85 -30.42
N PRO A 378 14.22 -14.20 -30.76
CA PRO A 378 13.45 -15.18 -29.98
C PRO A 378 14.03 -16.59 -30.08
N SER A 379 13.86 -17.37 -29.01
CA SER A 379 14.32 -18.77 -28.95
C SER A 379 13.75 -19.63 -30.07
N PRO A 380 14.53 -20.58 -30.65
CA PRO A 380 14.05 -21.47 -31.70
C PRO A 380 12.81 -22.26 -31.25
N GLY A 381 11.68 -22.06 -31.94
CA GLY A 381 10.37 -22.66 -31.60
C GLY A 381 9.25 -21.64 -31.42
N PHE A 382 9.57 -20.35 -31.34
CA PHE A 382 8.59 -19.28 -31.28
C PHE A 382 8.10 -18.89 -32.69
N MET A 383 6.81 -19.05 -32.98
CA MET A 383 6.18 -18.54 -34.21
C MET A 383 5.35 -17.29 -33.90
N ALA A 384 5.64 -16.18 -34.58
CA ALA A 384 4.82 -14.97 -34.56
C ALA A 384 3.81 -14.98 -35.73
N SER A 385 2.50 -15.08 -35.43
CA SER A 385 1.39 -14.74 -36.34
C SER A 385 0.01 -14.81 -35.65
N PRO A 386 -1.01 -14.00 -36.02
CA PRO A 386 -0.99 -12.53 -36.12
C PRO A 386 -2.17 -11.83 -35.37
N ALA A 387 -2.01 -10.51 -35.12
CA ALA A 387 -3.06 -9.47 -34.93
C ALA A 387 -4.03 -9.55 -33.73
N ILE A 388 -3.51 -9.60 -32.49
CA ILE A 388 -4.18 -8.97 -31.35
C ILE A 388 -3.11 -8.13 -30.65
N GLU A 389 -3.05 -6.85 -30.99
CA GLU A 389 -2.24 -5.87 -30.26
C GLU A 389 -2.76 -5.79 -28.82
N PRO A 390 -1.93 -6.03 -27.79
CA PRO A 390 -2.33 -5.77 -26.42
C PRO A 390 -2.47 -4.25 -26.24
N THR A 391 -3.72 -3.80 -26.18
CA THR A 391 -4.09 -2.42 -25.85
C THR A 391 -3.85 -2.14 -24.37
N HIS A 392 -3.06 -1.08 -24.12
CA HIS A 392 -2.87 -0.30 -22.88
C HIS A 392 -1.74 -0.72 -21.93
N PHE A 393 -0.83 0.24 -21.68
CA PHE A 393 -0.18 0.42 -20.38
C PHE A 393 -1.01 1.39 -19.53
N ALA A 394 -2.18 0.92 -19.09
CA ALA A 394 -2.51 1.10 -17.68
C ALA A 394 -1.81 -0.05 -16.94
N LEU A 395 -1.53 0.09 -15.64
CA LEU A 395 -0.98 -1.02 -14.86
C LEU A 395 -1.82 -2.28 -15.13
N ILE A 396 -1.20 -3.30 -15.73
CA ILE A 396 -1.85 -4.51 -16.28
C ILE A 396 -2.93 -5.09 -15.34
N PRO A 397 -2.74 -5.14 -14.00
CA PRO A 397 -3.78 -5.60 -13.08
C PRO A 397 -5.09 -4.77 -13.11
N HIS A 398 -5.01 -3.47 -13.33
CA HIS A 398 -6.17 -2.57 -13.35
C HIS A 398 -6.96 -2.69 -14.65
N ALA A 399 -6.27 -2.73 -15.80
CA ALA A 399 -6.92 -2.95 -17.10
C ALA A 399 -7.59 -4.32 -17.18
N LEU A 400 -6.91 -5.37 -16.69
CA LEU A 400 -7.47 -6.71 -16.60
C LEU A 400 -8.72 -6.74 -15.71
N ARG A 401 -8.71 -6.03 -14.59
CA ARG A 401 -9.85 -5.98 -13.69
C ARG A 401 -11.06 -5.25 -14.28
N VAL A 402 -10.86 -4.06 -14.85
CA VAL A 402 -11.93 -3.32 -15.53
C VAL A 402 -12.55 -4.16 -16.65
N GLU A 403 -11.72 -4.91 -17.38
CA GLU A 403 -12.21 -5.79 -18.44
C GLU A 403 -12.90 -7.05 -17.89
N LEU A 404 -12.43 -7.63 -16.79
CA LEU A 404 -13.11 -8.73 -16.10
C LEU A 404 -14.49 -8.33 -15.57
N ASP A 405 -14.62 -7.16 -14.94
CA ASP A 405 -15.90 -6.65 -14.44
C ASP A 405 -16.87 -6.33 -15.60
N ARG A 406 -16.35 -5.81 -16.72
CA ARG A 406 -17.14 -5.61 -17.95
C ARG A 406 -17.66 -6.93 -18.52
N LEU A 407 -16.79 -7.93 -18.62
CA LEU A 407 -17.13 -9.26 -19.14
C LEU A 407 -18.12 -9.98 -18.22
N HIS A 408 -17.97 -9.82 -16.90
CA HIS A 408 -18.91 -10.33 -15.91
C HIS A 408 -20.31 -9.73 -16.11
N CYS A 409 -20.42 -8.40 -16.19
CA CYS A 409 -21.69 -7.71 -16.46
C CYS A 409 -22.37 -8.19 -17.76
N ILE A 410 -21.59 -8.41 -18.81
CA ILE A 410 -22.11 -8.93 -20.09
C ILE A 410 -22.62 -10.36 -19.92
N ALA A 411 -21.86 -11.21 -19.23
CA ALA A 411 -22.24 -12.60 -18.96
C ALA A 411 -23.54 -12.67 -18.13
N VAL A 412 -23.67 -11.85 -17.07
CA VAL A 412 -24.88 -11.79 -16.22
C VAL A 412 -26.10 -11.33 -17.02
N ARG A 413 -25.99 -10.25 -17.81
CA ARG A 413 -27.11 -9.78 -18.65
C ARG A 413 -27.52 -10.79 -19.69
N GLU A 414 -26.56 -11.50 -20.28
CA GLU A 414 -26.84 -12.57 -21.23
C GLU A 414 -27.53 -13.75 -20.56
N PHE A 415 -27.14 -14.08 -19.33
CA PHE A 415 -27.79 -15.09 -18.51
C PHE A 415 -29.22 -14.72 -18.17
N GLU A 416 -29.47 -13.49 -17.70
CA GLU A 416 -30.82 -12.98 -17.43
C GLU A 416 -31.70 -12.99 -18.68
N ARG A 417 -31.12 -12.66 -19.85
CA ARG A 417 -31.84 -12.69 -21.13
C ARG A 417 -32.25 -14.11 -21.52
N GLN A 418 -31.41 -15.10 -21.25
CA GLN A 418 -31.66 -16.50 -21.62
C GLN A 418 -32.47 -17.26 -20.56
N VAL A 419 -32.44 -16.84 -19.30
CA VAL A 419 -33.15 -17.46 -18.19
C VAL A 419 -34.51 -16.80 -17.99
N ARG A 420 -35.56 -17.48 -18.46
CA ARG A 420 -36.95 -17.16 -18.13
C ARG A 420 -37.38 -17.80 -16.79
N PRO A 421 -38.44 -17.30 -16.13
CA PRO A 421 -38.92 -17.86 -14.84
C PRO A 421 -39.19 -19.37 -14.88
N ASP A 422 -39.60 -19.90 -16.03
CA ASP A 422 -39.90 -21.32 -16.30
C ASP A 422 -38.69 -22.15 -16.77
N THR A 423 -37.50 -21.54 -16.84
CA THR A 423 -36.27 -22.24 -17.27
C THR A 423 -35.90 -23.33 -16.27
N ALA A 424 -35.77 -24.56 -16.74
CA ALA A 424 -35.41 -25.72 -15.94
C ALA A 424 -34.08 -25.51 -15.18
N PRO A 425 -33.96 -25.98 -13.92
CA PRO A 425 -32.76 -25.78 -13.10
C PRO A 425 -31.48 -26.27 -13.79
N GLU A 426 -31.53 -27.39 -14.51
CA GLU A 426 -30.36 -27.95 -15.20
C GLU A 426 -29.89 -27.07 -16.35
N LEU A 427 -30.83 -26.39 -17.04
CA LEU A 427 -30.51 -25.47 -18.11
C LEU A 427 -29.95 -24.15 -17.57
N ARG A 428 -30.49 -23.65 -16.45
CA ARG A 428 -29.90 -22.51 -15.71
C ARG A 428 -28.45 -22.80 -15.33
N GLU A 429 -28.20 -23.94 -14.71
CA GLU A 429 -26.85 -24.33 -14.29
C GLU A 429 -25.90 -24.50 -15.48
N ARG A 430 -26.40 -25.05 -16.59
CA ARG A 430 -25.62 -25.15 -17.83
C ARG A 430 -25.30 -23.77 -18.42
N LEU A 431 -26.25 -22.83 -18.39
CA LEU A 431 -26.05 -21.46 -18.89
C LEU A 431 -25.06 -20.68 -18.02
N ARG A 432 -25.10 -20.82 -16.69
CA ARG A 432 -24.11 -20.23 -15.77
C ARG A 432 -22.69 -20.69 -16.10
N ARG A 433 -22.50 -21.99 -16.28
CA ARG A 433 -21.20 -22.57 -16.68
C ARG A 433 -20.76 -22.16 -18.08
N LEU A 434 -21.67 -22.13 -19.06
CA LEU A 434 -21.36 -21.73 -20.43
C LEU A 434 -20.93 -20.27 -20.53
N LEU A 435 -21.60 -19.39 -19.80
CA LEU A 435 -21.27 -17.96 -19.71
C LEU A 435 -20.12 -17.69 -18.75
N LYS A 436 -19.57 -18.74 -18.13
CA LYS A 436 -18.46 -18.69 -17.18
C LYS A 436 -18.72 -17.72 -16.03
N ILE A 437 -19.98 -17.56 -15.63
CA ILE A 437 -20.37 -16.62 -14.57
C ILE A 437 -19.65 -16.99 -13.27
N ASP A 438 -19.56 -18.27 -12.91
CA ASP A 438 -18.84 -18.71 -11.70
C ASP A 438 -17.34 -18.35 -11.75
N ILE A 439 -16.74 -18.38 -12.94
CA ILE A 439 -15.32 -18.01 -13.13
C ILE A 439 -15.18 -16.49 -13.05
N PHE A 440 -16.10 -15.72 -13.62
CA PHE A 440 -16.10 -14.26 -13.50
C PHE A 440 -16.42 -13.79 -12.09
N GLU A 441 -17.28 -14.48 -11.34
CA GLU A 441 -17.53 -14.19 -9.92
C GLU A 441 -16.32 -14.55 -9.04
N ALA A 442 -15.57 -15.59 -9.41
CA ALA A 442 -14.32 -15.97 -8.75
C ALA A 442 -13.11 -15.11 -9.16
N ALA A 443 -13.06 -14.61 -10.40
CA ALA A 443 -11.95 -13.83 -10.98
C ALA A 443 -12.17 -12.32 -10.95
N SER A 444 -13.42 -11.85 -10.95
CA SER A 444 -13.74 -10.54 -10.38
C SER A 444 -13.29 -10.66 -8.94
N LEU A 445 -12.25 -9.89 -8.59
CA LEU A 445 -11.76 -9.72 -7.23
C LEU A 445 -12.88 -9.05 -6.41
N SER A 446 -13.94 -9.81 -6.13
CA SER A 446 -15.08 -9.47 -5.28
C SER A 446 -14.68 -9.39 -3.80
N GLY A 447 -13.40 -9.15 -3.51
CA GLY A 447 -12.94 -8.81 -2.17
C GLY A 447 -13.74 -7.64 -1.59
N ASP A 448 -14.17 -6.72 -2.46
CA ASP A 448 -14.93 -5.54 -2.07
C ASP A 448 -16.43 -5.63 -2.44
N ALA A 449 -16.94 -6.72 -3.00
CA ALA A 449 -18.37 -6.76 -3.37
C ALA A 449 -19.26 -6.55 -2.13
N GLN A 450 -18.90 -7.18 -1.02
CA GLN A 450 -19.57 -7.01 0.26
C GLN A 450 -19.43 -5.57 0.80
N ILE A 451 -18.22 -5.00 0.76
CA ILE A 451 -18.00 -3.64 1.28
C ILE A 451 -18.70 -2.58 0.43
N LEU A 452 -18.82 -2.78 -0.88
CA LEU A 452 -19.52 -1.86 -1.77
C LEU A 452 -21.04 -1.89 -1.55
N VAL A 453 -21.63 -3.07 -1.32
CA VAL A 453 -23.05 -3.18 -0.92
C VAL A 453 -23.29 -2.45 0.40
N LEU A 454 -22.42 -2.67 1.39
CA LEU A 454 -22.49 -1.94 2.66
C LEU A 454 -22.29 -0.43 2.47
N GLY A 455 -21.45 -0.01 1.52
CA GLY A 455 -21.26 1.39 1.17
C GLY A 455 -22.53 2.04 0.60
N MET A 456 -23.30 1.31 -0.22
CA MET A 456 -24.60 1.80 -0.70
C MET A 456 -25.64 1.90 0.42
N GLU A 457 -25.65 0.93 1.34
CA GLU A 457 -26.50 1.00 2.54
C GLU A 457 -26.11 2.21 3.40
N LEU A 458 -24.81 2.40 3.66
CA LEU A 458 -24.27 3.56 4.37
C LEU A 458 -24.72 4.87 3.70
N ASP A 459 -24.54 5.02 2.39
CA ASP A 459 -24.88 6.26 1.68
C ASP A 459 -26.39 6.60 1.78
N ALA A 460 -27.26 5.58 1.81
CA ALA A 460 -28.70 5.74 1.99
C ALA A 460 -29.06 6.18 3.41
N VAL A 461 -28.48 5.54 4.43
CA VAL A 461 -28.71 5.91 5.84
C VAL A 461 -28.12 7.28 6.14
N HIS A 462 -26.89 7.53 5.69
CA HIS A 462 -26.19 8.80 5.80
C HIS A 462 -27.02 9.93 5.18
N THR A 463 -27.63 9.73 4.00
CA THR A 463 -28.52 10.74 3.41
C THR A 463 -29.72 11.09 4.30
N ARG A 464 -30.30 10.13 5.02
CA ARG A 464 -31.38 10.41 6.00
C ARG A 464 -30.84 11.11 7.24
N TRP A 465 -29.68 10.70 7.74
CA TRP A 465 -28.98 11.36 8.84
C TRP A 465 -28.76 12.85 8.53
N ARG A 466 -28.21 13.16 7.37
CA ARG A 466 -28.00 14.55 6.88
C ARG A 466 -29.30 15.36 6.84
N ALA A 467 -30.37 14.74 6.37
CA ALA A 467 -31.69 15.38 6.34
C ALA A 467 -32.27 15.66 7.73
N SER A 468 -31.85 14.91 8.76
CA SER A 468 -32.30 15.06 10.15
C SER A 468 -31.52 16.12 10.95
N LEU A 469 -30.27 16.40 10.57
CA LEU A 469 -29.37 17.29 11.30
C LEU A 469 -29.94 18.70 11.59
N PRO A 470 -30.61 19.41 10.65
CA PRO A 470 -31.13 20.74 10.96
C PRO A 470 -32.14 20.74 12.11
N ALA A 471 -33.04 19.76 12.16
CA ALA A 471 -34.03 19.64 13.23
C ALA A 471 -33.38 19.24 14.56
N HIS A 472 -32.40 18.34 14.50
CA HIS A 472 -31.64 17.94 15.68
C HIS A 472 -30.84 19.11 16.27
N ASN A 473 -30.13 19.86 15.44
CA ASN A 473 -29.32 21.01 15.86
C ASN A 473 -30.19 22.13 16.44
N GLU A 474 -31.39 22.36 15.88
CA GLU A 474 -32.35 23.28 16.47
C GLU A 474 -32.79 22.81 17.87
N ALA A 475 -33.10 21.52 18.04
CA ALA A 475 -33.44 20.96 19.34
C ALA A 475 -32.29 21.12 20.36
N GLN A 476 -31.04 20.82 19.98
CA GLN A 476 -29.86 20.99 20.82
C GLN A 476 -29.58 22.46 21.18
N ALA A 477 -29.80 23.38 20.23
CA ALA A 477 -29.67 24.81 20.50
C ALA A 477 -30.68 25.30 21.55
N ARG A 478 -31.90 24.74 21.56
CA ARG A 478 -32.91 25.05 22.59
C ARG A 478 -32.49 24.55 23.98
N PHE A 479 -31.93 23.34 24.08
CA PHE A 479 -31.34 22.85 25.33
C PHE A 479 -30.23 23.77 25.82
N SER A 480 -29.26 24.08 24.96
CA SER A 480 -28.14 24.96 25.29
C SER A 480 -28.61 26.35 25.75
N TRP A 481 -29.61 26.93 25.08
CA TRP A 481 -30.16 28.22 25.47
C TRP A 481 -30.89 28.17 26.82
N ALA A 482 -31.71 27.14 27.04
CA ALA A 482 -32.42 26.95 28.30
C ALA A 482 -31.47 26.70 29.48
N GLU A 483 -30.38 25.97 29.25
CA GLU A 483 -29.30 25.78 30.23
C GLU A 483 -28.65 27.11 30.61
N GLN A 484 -28.26 27.91 29.62
CA GLN A 484 -27.64 29.22 29.84
C GLN A 484 -28.59 30.17 30.56
N ASP A 485 -29.87 30.20 30.19
CA ASP A 485 -30.89 31.03 30.84
C ASP A 485 -31.15 30.59 32.30
N ALA A 486 -31.26 29.27 32.54
CA ALA A 486 -31.42 28.73 33.88
C ALA A 486 -30.23 29.07 34.78
N LYS A 487 -29.00 28.91 34.28
CA LYS A 487 -27.76 29.31 34.97
C LYS A 487 -27.74 30.80 35.28
N ALA A 488 -28.09 31.65 34.32
CA ALA A 488 -28.11 33.10 34.50
C ALA A 488 -29.14 33.56 35.54
N GLN A 489 -30.25 32.83 35.70
CA GLN A 489 -31.32 33.13 36.64
C GLN A 489 -31.19 32.40 37.99
N GLY A 490 -30.17 31.56 38.17
CA GLY A 490 -30.03 30.71 39.36
C GLY A 490 -31.16 29.69 39.51
N LYS A 491 -31.76 29.27 38.39
CA LYS A 491 -32.80 28.23 38.34
C LYS A 491 -32.17 26.85 38.19
N ASP A 492 -32.97 25.82 38.46
CA ASP A 492 -32.60 24.44 38.22
C ASP A 492 -32.49 24.15 36.71
N VAL A 493 -31.29 23.77 36.27
CA VAL A 493 -31.00 23.42 34.87
C VAL A 493 -31.79 22.20 34.42
N TRP A 494 -31.99 21.23 35.32
CA TRP A 494 -32.71 20.00 34.98
C TRP A 494 -34.18 20.28 34.64
N ALA A 495 -34.86 21.07 35.48
CA ALA A 495 -36.23 21.50 35.21
C ALA A 495 -36.35 22.31 33.90
N ALA A 496 -35.31 23.08 33.52
CA ALA A 496 -35.29 23.80 32.25
C ALA A 496 -35.13 22.84 31.05
N HIS A 497 -34.29 21.81 31.16
CA HIS A 497 -34.18 20.76 30.14
C HIS A 497 -35.49 19.98 29.98
N GLU A 498 -36.16 19.61 31.08
CA GLU A 498 -37.44 18.91 31.03
C GLU A 498 -38.51 19.74 30.30
N ALA A 499 -38.53 21.06 30.53
CA ALA A 499 -39.44 21.96 29.81
C ALA A 499 -39.15 22.02 28.30
N VAL A 500 -37.88 22.06 27.88
CA VAL A 500 -37.49 22.00 26.46
C VAL A 500 -37.85 20.66 25.84
N TRP A 501 -37.68 19.57 26.58
CA TRP A 501 -37.98 18.21 26.12
C TRP A 501 -39.47 17.99 25.81
N ASP A 502 -40.36 18.77 26.42
CA ASP A 502 -41.80 18.77 26.16
C ASP A 502 -42.25 19.77 25.07
N GLU A 503 -41.32 20.54 24.50
CA GLU A 503 -41.64 21.42 23.38
C GLU A 503 -41.96 20.64 22.09
N PRO A 504 -42.92 21.10 21.27
CA PRO A 504 -43.26 20.44 20.01
C PRO A 504 -42.04 20.30 19.08
N GLY A 505 -41.78 19.08 18.61
CA GLY A 505 -40.73 18.77 17.63
C GLY A 505 -39.38 18.41 18.23
N VAL A 506 -39.11 18.73 19.51
CA VAL A 506 -37.81 18.45 20.15
C VAL A 506 -37.61 16.95 20.33
N ARG A 507 -38.60 16.27 20.93
CA ARG A 507 -38.54 14.82 21.17
C ARG A 507 -38.50 14.04 19.86
N GLU A 508 -39.28 14.45 18.86
CA GLU A 508 -39.31 13.81 17.55
C GLU A 508 -37.98 13.98 16.80
N ALA A 509 -37.35 15.15 16.87
CA ALA A 509 -36.06 15.40 16.24
C ALA A 509 -34.93 14.58 16.87
N ILE A 510 -34.86 14.54 18.20
CA ILE A 510 -33.85 13.76 18.93
C ILE A 510 -34.07 12.27 18.71
N GLY A 511 -35.30 11.77 18.84
CA GLY A 511 -35.62 10.37 18.62
C GLY A 511 -35.33 9.90 17.19
N LEU A 512 -35.65 10.71 16.17
CA LEU A 512 -35.32 10.39 14.78
C LEU A 512 -33.81 10.30 14.57
N PHE A 513 -33.04 11.21 15.17
CA PHE A 513 -31.59 11.19 15.07
C PHE A 513 -30.98 9.96 15.76
N GLU A 514 -31.45 9.62 16.97
CA GLU A 514 -31.03 8.43 17.71
C GLU A 514 -31.35 7.14 16.93
N ASP A 515 -32.55 7.03 16.35
CA ASP A 515 -32.96 5.89 15.52
C ASP A 515 -32.04 5.73 14.29
N ILE A 516 -31.66 6.82 13.64
CA ILE A 516 -30.74 6.79 12.50
C ILE A 516 -29.33 6.39 12.94
N CYS A 517 -28.83 6.89 14.08
CA CYS A 517 -27.54 6.50 14.63
C CYS A 517 -27.50 5.01 14.99
N ALA A 518 -28.58 4.48 15.56
CA ALA A 518 -28.73 3.05 15.87
C ALA A 518 -28.74 2.17 14.60
N GLU A 519 -29.16 2.70 13.45
CA GLU A 519 -29.08 2.03 12.15
C GLU A 519 -27.66 2.10 11.54
N LEU A 520 -26.95 3.22 11.74
CA LEU A 520 -25.59 3.44 11.24
C LEU A 520 -24.55 2.53 11.91
N ASP A 521 -24.58 2.40 13.23
CA ASP A 521 -23.59 1.63 14.01
C ASP A 521 -23.34 0.20 13.45
N PRO A 522 -24.35 -0.66 13.25
CA PRO A 522 -24.11 -2.00 12.72
C PRO A 522 -23.63 -2.01 11.26
N ILE A 523 -23.92 -0.98 10.46
CA ILE A 523 -23.42 -0.85 9.08
C ILE A 523 -21.93 -0.49 9.13
N CYS A 524 -21.56 0.53 9.90
CA CYS A 524 -20.17 0.96 10.07
C CYS A 524 -19.29 -0.17 10.61
N ARG A 525 -19.73 -0.91 11.64
CA ARG A 525 -19.00 -2.08 12.17
C ARG A 525 -18.76 -3.14 11.11
N LYS A 526 -19.75 -3.45 10.27
CA LYS A 526 -19.59 -4.42 9.17
C LYS A 526 -18.61 -3.92 8.11
N ILE A 527 -18.65 -2.62 7.76
CA ILE A 527 -17.69 -2.01 6.83
C ILE A 527 -16.28 -2.15 7.37
N TRP A 528 -16.07 -1.85 8.66
CA TRP A 528 -14.76 -1.94 9.30
C TRP A 528 -14.23 -3.37 9.38
N ALA A 529 -15.09 -4.33 9.72
CA ALA A 529 -14.75 -5.76 9.74
C ALA A 529 -14.46 -6.33 8.34
N THR A 530 -14.99 -5.72 7.27
CA THR A 530 -14.77 -6.19 5.90
C THR A 530 -13.44 -5.63 5.35
N PRO A 531 -12.50 -6.45 4.86
CA PRO A 531 -11.26 -5.94 4.27
C PRO A 531 -11.51 -5.14 2.99
N ALA A 532 -10.91 -3.95 2.88
CA ALA A 532 -10.86 -3.21 1.62
C ALA A 532 -9.65 -3.68 0.80
N ARG A 533 -9.89 -4.18 -0.41
CA ARG A 533 -8.86 -4.66 -1.35
C ARG A 533 -8.71 -3.74 -2.56
N THR A 534 -9.44 -2.63 -2.58
CA THR A 534 -9.58 -1.77 -3.75
C THR A 534 -9.77 -0.30 -3.32
N PRO A 535 -9.41 0.68 -4.17
CA PRO A 535 -9.61 2.10 -3.85
C PRO A 535 -11.06 2.43 -3.49
N LEU A 536 -12.04 1.83 -4.19
CA LEU A 536 -13.45 2.04 -3.90
C LEU A 536 -13.86 1.49 -2.53
N GLY A 537 -13.37 0.31 -2.12
CA GLY A 537 -13.62 -0.20 -0.77
C GLY A 537 -12.93 0.63 0.31
N LEU A 538 -11.76 1.18 0.02
CA LEU A 538 -11.09 2.14 0.92
C LEU A 538 -11.93 3.42 1.07
N ALA A 539 -12.49 3.94 -0.02
CA ALA A 539 -13.40 5.09 0.04
C ALA A 539 -14.66 4.79 0.85
N VAL A 540 -15.22 3.57 0.78
CA VAL A 540 -16.33 3.18 1.66
C VAL A 540 -15.94 3.21 3.14
N LYS A 541 -14.75 2.71 3.50
CA LYS A 541 -14.25 2.80 4.89
C LYS A 541 -14.04 4.24 5.35
N ALA A 542 -13.46 5.06 4.47
CA ALA A 542 -13.29 6.48 4.72
C ALA A 542 -14.63 7.17 4.99
N ARG A 543 -15.67 6.90 4.17
CA ARG A 543 -17.02 7.43 4.42
C ARG A 543 -17.64 6.91 5.71
N ALA A 544 -17.46 5.64 6.06
CA ALA A 544 -17.95 5.09 7.32
C ALA A 544 -17.30 5.78 8.54
N SER A 545 -16.06 6.25 8.39
CA SER A 545 -15.34 7.00 9.43
C SER A 545 -15.99 8.35 9.72
N LEU A 546 -16.59 9.01 8.70
CA LEU A 546 -17.28 10.29 8.87
C LEU A 546 -18.34 10.23 9.95
N VAL A 547 -19.12 9.15 9.94
CA VAL A 547 -20.26 8.98 10.83
C VAL A 547 -19.84 8.70 12.27
N MET A 548 -18.66 8.08 12.47
CA MET A 548 -18.14 7.81 13.81
C MET A 548 -17.44 9.03 14.40
N ILE A 549 -16.73 9.79 13.57
CA ILE A 549 -15.96 10.96 14.04
C ILE A 549 -16.85 12.20 14.17
N PHE A 550 -17.74 12.45 13.21
CA PHE A 550 -18.56 13.66 13.14
C PHE A 550 -20.03 13.34 13.42
N ALA A 551 -20.29 12.70 14.56
CA ALA A 551 -21.61 12.16 14.89
C ALA A 551 -22.72 13.22 14.86
N CYS A 552 -22.41 14.49 15.15
CA CYS A 552 -23.38 15.59 15.18
C CYS A 552 -23.39 16.46 13.91
N GLY A 553 -22.74 16.03 12.82
CA GLY A 553 -22.79 16.73 11.55
C GLY A 553 -21.84 17.90 11.42
N GLU A 554 -20.83 18.01 12.30
CA GLU A 554 -19.81 19.06 12.20
C GLU A 554 -19.10 19.06 10.85
N TYR A 555 -18.95 17.88 10.24
CA TYR A 555 -18.39 17.71 8.90
C TYR A 555 -19.10 18.57 7.83
N GLU A 556 -20.40 18.77 7.97
CA GLU A 556 -21.25 19.44 6.99
C GLU A 556 -21.42 20.93 7.22
N ALA A 557 -21.31 21.35 8.49
CA ALA A 557 -21.55 22.71 8.91
C ALA A 557 -20.41 23.66 8.53
N GLY A 558 -19.20 23.15 8.23
CA GLY A 558 -18.01 23.96 7.97
C GLY A 558 -17.31 23.66 6.63
N ARG A 559 -17.37 24.61 5.69
CA ARG A 559 -16.28 24.78 4.67
C ARG A 559 -15.06 25.47 5.29
N ASP A 560 -15.28 26.20 6.38
CA ASP A 560 -14.27 26.70 7.29
C ASP A 560 -14.36 25.84 8.54
N LEU A 561 -13.23 25.29 8.99
CA LEU A 561 -13.09 24.54 10.23
C LEU A 561 -13.85 25.30 11.34
N GLY A 562 -14.81 24.65 11.99
CA GLY A 562 -15.45 25.28 13.14
C GLY A 562 -14.38 25.62 14.17
N GLU A 563 -14.52 26.74 14.90
CA GLU A 563 -13.57 27.12 15.97
C GLU A 563 -13.45 26.06 17.10
N ASN A 564 -14.24 24.99 17.03
CA ASN A 564 -14.38 23.94 18.03
C ASN A 564 -13.97 22.53 17.53
N GLU A 565 -13.62 22.32 16.25
CA GLU A 565 -13.09 21.00 15.83
C GLU A 565 -11.69 20.82 16.41
N ASP A 566 -11.41 19.64 16.97
CA ASP A 566 -10.05 19.33 17.41
C ASP A 566 -9.14 18.96 16.20
N LEU A 567 -7.83 18.99 16.40
CA LEU A 567 -6.87 18.70 15.32
C LEU A 567 -6.95 17.24 14.82
N THR A 568 -7.50 16.34 15.63
CA THR A 568 -7.64 14.91 15.31
C THR A 568 -8.78 14.73 14.30
N GLU A 569 -9.90 15.41 14.50
CA GLU A 569 -11.02 15.50 13.56
C GLU A 569 -10.59 16.08 12.21
N GLN A 570 -9.83 17.16 12.21
CA GLN A 570 -9.34 17.77 10.97
C GLN A 570 -8.41 16.83 10.17
N SER A 571 -7.51 16.13 10.87
CA SER A 571 -6.63 15.14 10.27
C SER A 571 -7.42 14.01 9.62
N ALA A 572 -8.45 13.53 10.33
CA ALA A 572 -9.32 12.51 9.81
C ALA A 572 -10.13 12.98 8.59
N ARG A 573 -10.63 14.23 8.60
CA ARG A 573 -11.32 14.84 7.45
C ARG A 573 -10.47 14.81 6.19
N HIS A 574 -9.22 15.27 6.24
CA HIS A 574 -8.35 15.27 5.06
C HIS A 574 -7.99 13.86 4.58
N LEU A 575 -7.77 12.93 5.52
CA LEU A 575 -7.51 11.53 5.16
C LEU A 575 -8.72 10.91 4.46
N ILE A 576 -9.94 11.20 4.94
CA ILE A 576 -11.19 10.74 4.34
C ILE A 576 -11.33 11.32 2.92
N GLU A 577 -11.11 12.62 2.76
CA GLU A 577 -11.17 13.30 1.46
C GLU A 577 -10.14 12.75 0.48
N ALA A 578 -8.89 12.55 0.90
CA ALA A 578 -7.84 11.96 0.08
C ALA A 578 -8.19 10.53 -0.35
N CYS A 579 -8.72 9.70 0.56
CA CYS A 579 -9.17 8.34 0.25
C CYS A 579 -10.33 8.33 -0.76
N CYS A 580 -11.30 9.23 -0.59
CA CYS A 580 -12.43 9.36 -1.51
C CYS A 580 -11.97 9.86 -2.88
N ALA A 581 -11.15 10.91 -2.93
CA ALA A 581 -10.63 11.49 -4.16
C ALA A 581 -9.78 10.50 -4.95
N PHE A 582 -8.94 9.72 -4.25
CA PHE A 582 -8.19 8.62 -4.86
C PHE A 582 -9.08 7.58 -5.53
N ALA A 583 -10.30 7.39 -5.02
CA ALA A 583 -11.30 6.50 -5.60
C ALA A 583 -12.22 7.18 -6.64
N GLY A 584 -12.01 8.47 -6.95
CA GLY A 584 -12.80 9.24 -7.90
C GLY A 584 -14.19 9.64 -7.38
N VAL A 585 -14.41 9.61 -6.07
CA VAL A 585 -15.67 10.02 -5.43
C VAL A 585 -15.42 11.11 -4.39
N ASN A 586 -16.43 11.91 -4.07
CA ASN A 586 -16.36 12.78 -2.90
C ASN A 586 -16.75 11.99 -1.64
N TRP A 587 -16.64 12.64 -0.48
CA TRP A 587 -17.05 12.10 0.81
C TRP A 587 -18.55 11.74 0.90
N LYS A 588 -19.39 12.23 -0.04
CA LYS A 588 -20.82 11.86 -0.16
C LYS A 588 -21.05 10.58 -1.00
N GLY A 589 -19.99 10.02 -1.59
CA GLY A 589 -20.07 8.90 -2.52
C GLY A 589 -20.50 9.29 -3.94
N GLU A 590 -20.58 10.59 -4.23
CA GLU A 590 -20.86 11.09 -5.58
C GLU A 590 -19.58 11.09 -6.40
N LEU A 591 -19.67 10.80 -7.70
CA LEU A 591 -18.51 10.89 -8.59
C LEU A 591 -17.98 12.33 -8.64
N LEU A 592 -16.67 12.49 -8.50
CA LEU A 592 -16.03 13.80 -8.69
C LEU A 592 -16.19 14.21 -10.15
N ASP A 593 -16.77 15.38 -10.38
CA ASP A 593 -16.73 16.01 -11.70
C ASP A 593 -15.27 16.33 -12.03
N GLY A 594 -14.86 16.21 -13.30
CA GLY A 594 -13.48 16.47 -13.72
C GLY A 594 -13.02 17.90 -13.38
N SER A 595 -13.97 18.82 -13.13
CA SER A 595 -13.76 20.18 -12.64
C SER A 595 -13.41 20.28 -11.14
N GLN A 596 -13.73 19.27 -10.32
CA GLN A 596 -13.49 19.24 -8.87
C GLN A 596 -12.13 18.64 -8.48
N LEU A 597 -11.46 17.97 -9.41
CA LEU A 597 -10.09 17.47 -9.22
C LEU A 597 -9.03 18.59 -9.33
N THR A 598 -9.43 19.80 -9.71
CA THR A 598 -8.58 20.99 -9.77
C THR A 598 -8.91 21.96 -8.63
N ALA A 599 -7.92 22.27 -7.80
CA ALA A 599 -8.01 23.23 -6.69
C ALA A 599 -8.48 24.65 -7.16
N PRO A 600 -9.02 25.51 -6.28
CA PRO A 600 -9.88 26.63 -6.68
C PRO A 600 -9.10 27.91 -7.01
N VAL A 601 -9.32 28.48 -8.21
CA VAL A 601 -9.10 29.91 -8.52
C VAL A 601 -10.22 30.45 -9.44
N ALA A 602 -10.59 31.70 -9.19
CA ALA A 602 -11.84 32.37 -9.52
C ALA A 602 -12.10 32.78 -11.00
N SER A 603 -13.40 33.01 -11.26
CA SER A 603 -14.05 33.89 -12.26
C SER A 603 -14.30 33.35 -13.68
N GLN A 604 -15.59 33.03 -13.92
CA GLN A 604 -16.23 32.76 -15.20
C GLN A 604 -16.65 34.08 -15.88
N ASP A 605 -16.06 34.36 -17.05
CA ASP A 605 -16.70 34.99 -18.24
C ASP A 605 -15.67 35.34 -19.34
N ARG A 606 -14.72 34.44 -19.61
CA ARG A 606 -13.90 34.49 -20.84
C ARG A 606 -14.33 33.36 -21.77
N PRO A 607 -14.36 33.58 -23.11
CA PRO A 607 -14.46 32.48 -24.05
C PRO A 607 -13.40 31.48 -23.65
N THR A 608 -13.83 30.25 -23.34
CA THR A 608 -12.98 29.23 -22.74
C THR A 608 -11.70 29.16 -23.56
N PRO A 609 -10.54 29.59 -23.03
CA PRO A 609 -9.31 29.54 -23.80
C PRO A 609 -9.13 28.06 -24.19
N GLY A 610 -8.96 27.78 -25.48
CA GLY A 610 -8.51 26.45 -25.89
C GLY A 610 -7.21 26.12 -25.14
N LEU A 611 -6.85 24.84 -25.02
CA LEU A 611 -5.70 24.42 -24.21
C LEU A 611 -4.41 25.20 -24.55
N VAL A 612 -4.22 25.57 -25.82
CA VAL A 612 -3.12 26.43 -26.28
C VAL A 612 -3.10 27.79 -25.58
N GLY A 613 -4.24 28.43 -25.35
CA GLY A 613 -4.35 29.71 -24.65
C GLY A 613 -4.13 29.62 -23.13
N MET A 614 -4.06 28.41 -22.58
CA MET A 614 -3.78 28.17 -21.16
C MET A 614 -2.28 27.96 -20.89
N VAL A 615 -1.48 27.70 -21.93
CA VAL A 615 -0.04 27.42 -21.81
C VAL A 615 0.77 28.60 -22.35
N ASP A 616 1.68 29.14 -21.53
CA ASP A 616 2.67 30.11 -21.98
C ASP A 616 3.89 29.41 -22.59
N PHE A 617 3.75 28.96 -23.84
CA PHE A 617 4.83 28.27 -24.57
C PHE A 617 6.11 29.13 -24.66
N ALA A 618 5.98 30.46 -24.67
CA ALA A 618 7.14 31.35 -24.75
C ALA A 618 7.96 31.38 -23.45
N ALA A 619 7.35 31.07 -22.30
CA ALA A 619 8.03 30.99 -21.00
C ALA A 619 8.61 29.60 -20.71
N ALA A 620 8.00 28.52 -21.22
CA ALA A 620 8.47 27.14 -21.01
C ALA A 620 9.91 26.92 -21.52
N SER A 621 10.74 26.10 -20.89
CA SER A 621 12.04 25.63 -21.39
C SER A 621 11.89 24.68 -22.59
N LEU A 622 12.96 24.37 -23.33
CA LEU A 622 12.88 23.43 -24.45
C LEU A 622 12.54 22.00 -23.99
N ASP A 623 12.99 21.60 -22.80
CA ASP A 623 12.65 20.28 -22.22
C ASP A 623 11.17 20.23 -21.78
N GLU A 624 10.63 21.32 -21.22
CA GLU A 624 9.19 21.44 -20.94
C GLU A 624 8.37 21.42 -22.22
N LEU A 625 8.81 22.10 -23.28
CA LEU A 625 8.16 22.06 -24.59
C LEU A 625 8.18 20.65 -25.20
N GLN A 626 9.28 19.92 -25.05
CA GLN A 626 9.37 18.52 -25.48
C GLN A 626 8.40 17.64 -24.68
N SER A 627 8.42 17.74 -23.35
CA SER A 627 7.56 16.95 -22.47
C SER A 627 6.08 17.21 -22.73
N LEU A 628 5.71 18.48 -22.89
CA LEU A 628 4.34 18.88 -23.21
C LEU A 628 3.90 18.34 -24.57
N ARG A 629 4.79 18.37 -25.56
CA ARG A 629 4.53 17.83 -26.90
C ARG A 629 4.36 16.31 -26.88
N ASP A 630 5.26 15.59 -26.22
CA ASP A 630 5.21 14.12 -26.14
C ASP A 630 3.96 13.66 -25.39
N LEU A 631 3.57 14.37 -24.32
CA LEU A 631 2.32 14.14 -23.61
C LEU A 631 1.10 14.42 -24.50
N ALA A 632 1.12 15.50 -25.27
CA ALA A 632 0.04 15.86 -26.17
C ALA A 632 -0.13 14.86 -27.34
N ASP A 633 0.96 14.42 -27.98
CA ASP A 633 0.95 13.35 -29.01
C ASP A 633 0.38 12.06 -28.42
N GLN A 634 0.86 11.65 -27.25
CA GLN A 634 0.43 10.40 -26.62
C GLN A 634 -1.04 10.43 -26.19
N VAL A 635 -1.46 11.46 -25.45
CA VAL A 635 -2.85 11.56 -24.96
C VAL A 635 -3.81 11.85 -26.12
N GLY A 636 -3.41 12.68 -27.09
CA GLY A 636 -4.18 12.95 -28.30
C GLY A 636 -4.38 11.68 -29.14
N GLY A 637 -3.34 10.87 -29.30
CA GLY A 637 -3.41 9.57 -29.96
C GLY A 637 -4.38 8.60 -29.27
N VAL A 638 -4.36 8.54 -27.93
CA VAL A 638 -5.29 7.72 -27.14
C VAL A 638 -6.73 8.22 -27.30
N ALA A 639 -6.93 9.54 -27.28
CA ALA A 639 -8.23 10.14 -27.51
C ALA A 639 -8.76 9.76 -28.90
N TYR A 640 -8.02 9.99 -29.98
CA TYR A 640 -8.46 9.59 -31.31
C TYR A 640 -8.72 8.08 -31.42
N ALA A 641 -7.85 7.23 -30.88
CA ALA A 641 -8.08 5.79 -30.88
C ALA A 641 -9.39 5.41 -30.17
N THR A 642 -9.68 6.05 -29.04
CA THR A 642 -10.91 5.83 -28.25
C THR A 642 -12.15 6.29 -29.01
N MET A 643 -12.09 7.43 -29.70
CA MET A 643 -13.15 7.96 -30.56
C MET A 643 -13.54 6.97 -31.66
N TRP A 644 -12.58 6.21 -32.22
CA TRP A 644 -12.84 5.24 -33.28
C TRP A 644 -13.51 3.94 -32.82
N THR A 645 -13.60 3.71 -31.50
CA THR A 645 -14.24 2.50 -30.97
C THR A 645 -15.75 2.51 -31.25
N GLY A 646 -16.33 1.31 -31.42
CA GLY A 646 -17.78 1.18 -31.63
C GLY A 646 -18.64 1.72 -30.49
N ARG A 647 -18.05 2.00 -29.31
CA ARG A 647 -18.74 2.56 -28.13
C ARG A 647 -18.91 4.07 -28.20
N CYS A 648 -18.08 4.77 -28.99
CA CYS A 648 -18.13 6.22 -29.20
C CYS A 648 -19.05 6.60 -30.37
N LYS A 649 -19.60 5.61 -31.10
CA LYS A 649 -20.51 5.82 -32.23
C LYS A 649 -21.97 5.78 -31.75
N GLY A 650 -22.71 6.84 -32.02
CA GLY A 650 -24.16 6.93 -31.88
C GLY A 650 -24.90 6.22 -33.03
N ARG A 651 -26.23 6.15 -32.91
CA ARG A 651 -27.09 5.67 -34.02
C ARG A 651 -27.00 6.66 -35.18
N GLY A 652 -26.65 6.17 -36.37
CA GLY A 652 -26.55 6.98 -37.59
C GLY A 652 -25.12 7.38 -37.98
N GLY A 653 -24.09 6.86 -37.32
CA GLY A 653 -22.69 7.09 -37.71
C GLY A 653 -22.07 8.39 -37.18
N HIS A 654 -22.84 9.22 -36.48
CA HIS A 654 -22.31 10.32 -35.66
C HIS A 654 -21.68 9.79 -34.37
N TYR A 655 -20.78 10.56 -33.77
CA TYR A 655 -20.29 10.26 -32.43
C TYR A 655 -21.39 10.50 -31.38
N ASN A 656 -21.40 9.71 -30.30
CA ASN A 656 -22.20 10.05 -29.12
C ASN A 656 -21.43 11.03 -28.23
N ALA A 657 -22.00 11.49 -27.12
CA ALA A 657 -21.36 12.48 -26.24
C ALA A 657 -19.93 12.11 -25.81
N VAL A 658 -19.66 10.82 -25.59
CA VAL A 658 -18.30 10.34 -25.25
C VAL A 658 -17.37 10.47 -26.46
N GLY A 659 -17.84 10.09 -27.65
CA GLY A 659 -17.07 10.25 -28.88
C GLY A 659 -16.82 11.71 -29.25
N GLU A 660 -17.78 12.61 -29.04
CA GLU A 660 -17.62 14.06 -29.26
C GLU A 660 -16.61 14.67 -28.29
N LEU A 661 -16.67 14.32 -27.00
CA LEU A 661 -15.68 14.76 -26.01
C LEU A 661 -14.28 14.27 -26.37
N THR A 662 -14.18 13.00 -26.74
CA THR A 662 -12.89 12.37 -27.06
C THR A 662 -12.32 12.95 -28.35
N GLN A 663 -13.16 13.26 -29.34
CA GLN A 663 -12.75 13.97 -30.55
C GLN A 663 -12.21 15.36 -30.19
N TRP A 664 -12.97 16.14 -29.41
CA TRP A 664 -12.55 17.47 -28.98
C TRP A 664 -11.21 17.44 -28.24
N LEU A 665 -10.99 16.47 -27.36
CA LEU A 665 -9.74 16.31 -26.63
C LEU A 665 -8.58 15.98 -27.57
N GLY A 666 -8.79 15.09 -28.55
CA GLY A 666 -7.78 14.78 -29.58
C GLY A 666 -7.41 16.01 -30.41
N ASP A 667 -8.40 16.78 -30.86
CA ASP A 667 -8.19 18.01 -31.61
C ASP A 667 -7.43 19.05 -30.76
N ALA A 668 -7.86 19.27 -29.51
CA ALA A 668 -7.25 20.26 -28.62
C ALA A 668 -5.80 19.93 -28.23
N LEU A 669 -5.47 18.65 -28.07
CA LEU A 669 -4.09 18.21 -27.80
C LEU A 669 -3.21 18.27 -29.05
N THR A 670 -3.78 18.03 -30.24
CA THR A 670 -3.07 18.26 -31.51
C THR A 670 -2.68 19.73 -31.67
N ASP A 671 -3.56 20.66 -31.26
CA ASP A 671 -3.26 22.10 -31.25
C ASP A 671 -2.11 22.44 -30.27
N VAL A 672 -2.06 21.80 -29.09
CA VAL A 672 -0.97 21.96 -28.10
C VAL A 672 0.34 21.39 -28.63
N GLU A 673 0.32 20.20 -29.25
CA GLU A 673 1.49 19.60 -29.88
C GLU A 673 2.07 20.54 -30.94
N THR A 674 1.20 21.08 -31.80
CA THR A 674 1.57 22.02 -32.87
C THR A 674 2.16 23.31 -32.31
N ALA A 675 1.54 23.89 -31.28
CA ALA A 675 2.04 25.11 -30.65
C ALA A 675 3.40 24.91 -29.97
N ALA A 676 3.63 23.77 -29.30
CA ALA A 676 4.92 23.43 -28.71
C ALA A 676 6.01 23.25 -29.78
N PHE A 677 5.66 22.59 -30.89
CA PHE A 677 6.55 22.42 -32.04
C PHE A 677 6.92 23.76 -32.70
N ASP A 678 5.94 24.62 -32.96
CA ASP A 678 6.16 25.93 -33.59
C ASP A 678 7.04 26.83 -32.72
N GLU A 679 6.84 26.79 -31.41
CA GLU A 679 7.67 27.52 -30.46
C GLU A 679 9.10 26.99 -30.42
N ALA A 680 9.30 25.66 -30.38
CA ALA A 680 10.62 25.05 -30.47
C ALA A 680 11.32 25.40 -31.80
N ARG A 681 10.58 25.42 -32.92
CA ARG A 681 11.09 25.82 -34.25
C ARG A 681 11.60 27.26 -34.24
N ARG A 682 10.86 28.18 -33.60
CA ARG A 682 11.19 29.62 -33.50
C ARG A 682 12.43 29.91 -32.65
N ARG A 683 12.68 29.10 -31.61
CA ARG A 683 13.77 29.35 -30.64
C ARG A 683 15.16 29.16 -31.23
N ARG A 684 16.09 29.99 -30.75
CA ARG A 684 17.54 29.83 -30.98
C ARG A 684 18.19 29.33 -29.69
N PRO A 685 18.55 28.04 -29.61
CA PRO A 685 19.10 27.45 -28.39
C PRO A 685 20.45 28.07 -28.06
N THR A 686 20.64 28.50 -26.82
CA THR A 686 21.89 29.14 -26.33
C THR A 686 22.83 28.14 -25.69
N THR A 687 22.31 27.04 -25.15
CA THR A 687 23.09 25.95 -24.56
C THR A 687 23.23 24.75 -25.51
N HIS A 688 24.14 23.83 -25.17
CA HIS A 688 24.30 22.58 -25.91
C HIS A 688 23.05 21.69 -25.77
N ALA A 689 22.58 21.48 -24.53
CA ALA A 689 21.41 20.64 -24.22
C ALA A 689 20.17 21.15 -24.95
N ASP A 690 19.88 22.46 -24.89
CA ASP A 690 18.78 23.08 -25.61
C ASP A 690 18.82 22.81 -27.12
N ARG A 691 20.03 22.81 -27.70
CA ARG A 691 20.20 22.56 -29.14
C ARG A 691 19.86 21.12 -29.49
N GLU A 692 20.30 20.18 -28.68
CA GLU A 692 19.99 18.76 -28.85
C GLU A 692 18.49 18.50 -28.70
N THR A 693 17.87 18.98 -27.61
CA THR A 693 16.42 18.88 -27.36
C THR A 693 15.61 19.45 -28.51
N ARG A 694 15.93 20.67 -28.98
CA ARG A 694 15.27 21.28 -30.14
C ARG A 694 15.40 20.42 -31.39
N LEU A 695 16.59 19.89 -31.69
CA LEU A 695 16.79 19.05 -32.87
C LEU A 695 15.99 17.74 -32.79
N LYS A 696 15.88 17.12 -31.60
CA LYS A 696 15.02 15.95 -31.37
C LYS A 696 13.55 16.27 -31.66
N MET A 697 13.05 17.40 -31.14
CA MET A 697 11.69 17.85 -31.41
C MET A 697 11.43 18.05 -32.92
N LEU A 698 12.37 18.67 -33.64
CA LEU A 698 12.19 18.97 -35.06
C LEU A 698 12.30 17.73 -35.99
N ALA A 699 13.05 16.71 -35.58
CA ALA A 699 13.40 15.58 -36.46
C ALA A 699 12.18 14.87 -37.06
N ARG A 700 11.25 14.41 -36.23
CA ARG A 700 10.11 13.60 -36.68
C ARG A 700 9.16 14.39 -37.60
N PRO A 701 8.67 15.59 -37.24
CA PRO A 701 7.76 16.35 -38.11
C PRO A 701 8.39 16.78 -39.43
N VAL A 702 9.65 17.22 -39.41
CA VAL A 702 10.37 17.64 -40.63
C VAL A 702 10.61 16.46 -41.57
N ILE A 703 10.91 15.26 -41.05
CA ILE A 703 11.06 14.08 -41.91
C ILE A 703 9.70 13.60 -42.45
N GLN A 704 8.66 13.63 -41.61
CA GLN A 704 7.34 13.12 -41.97
C GLN A 704 6.58 14.03 -42.95
N ASN A 705 6.86 15.34 -42.98
CA ASN A 705 6.20 16.26 -43.92
C ASN A 705 6.68 16.07 -45.37
N GLY A 706 7.85 15.46 -45.58
CA GLY A 706 8.41 15.16 -46.90
C GLY A 706 8.87 16.37 -47.70
N ASP A 707 8.98 17.56 -47.09
CA ASP A 707 9.47 18.77 -47.74
C ASP A 707 11.01 18.70 -47.87
N PRO A 708 11.54 18.59 -49.11
CA PRO A 708 12.98 18.43 -49.32
C PRO A 708 13.78 19.65 -48.83
N ASP A 709 13.21 20.85 -48.85
CA ASP A 709 13.91 22.08 -48.44
C ASP A 709 14.00 22.15 -46.91
N GLU A 710 12.94 21.78 -46.19
CA GLU A 710 12.97 21.69 -44.72
C GLU A 710 13.90 20.57 -44.24
N ILE A 711 13.88 19.41 -44.88
CA ILE A 711 14.79 18.30 -44.58
C ILE A 711 16.25 18.71 -44.81
N ALA A 712 16.54 19.39 -45.92
CA ALA A 712 17.90 19.88 -46.22
C ALA A 712 18.37 20.92 -45.18
N ALA A 713 17.50 21.84 -44.77
CA ALA A 713 17.80 22.82 -43.74
C ALA A 713 18.09 22.15 -42.39
N PHE A 714 17.24 21.21 -41.98
CA PHE A 714 17.40 20.44 -40.74
C PHE A 714 18.68 19.59 -40.74
N ALA A 715 19.01 18.94 -41.85
CA ALA A 715 20.27 18.21 -42.01
C ALA A 715 21.50 19.12 -41.87
N GLY A 716 21.40 20.36 -42.38
CA GLY A 716 22.43 21.39 -42.18
C GLY A 716 22.62 21.76 -40.70
N GLU A 717 21.53 21.90 -39.94
CA GLU A 717 21.59 22.17 -38.50
C GLU A 717 22.20 20.99 -37.71
N LEU A 718 21.81 19.75 -38.04
CA LEU A 718 22.39 18.53 -37.45
C LEU A 718 23.90 18.40 -37.72
N ALA A 719 24.34 18.70 -38.94
CA ALA A 719 25.75 18.67 -39.31
C ALA A 719 26.55 19.75 -38.54
N ALA A 720 25.99 20.96 -38.39
CA ALA A 720 26.60 22.03 -37.62
C ALA A 720 26.70 21.68 -36.12
N HIS A 721 25.66 21.07 -35.55
CA HIS A 721 25.67 20.59 -34.17
C HIS A 721 26.73 19.49 -33.95
N SER A 722 26.80 18.50 -34.85
CA SER A 722 27.80 17.43 -34.79
C SER A 722 29.24 17.95 -34.87
N LEU A 723 29.48 18.97 -35.71
CA LEU A 723 30.80 19.61 -35.81
C LEU A 723 31.16 20.39 -34.53
N ALA A 724 30.19 21.07 -33.91
CA ALA A 724 30.41 21.77 -32.65
C ALA A 724 30.76 20.80 -31.50
N GLU A 725 30.10 19.64 -31.44
CA GLU A 725 30.40 18.56 -30.48
C GLU A 725 31.84 18.02 -30.66
N LEU A 726 32.29 17.86 -31.90
CA LEU A 726 33.66 17.43 -32.20
C LEU A 726 34.72 18.45 -31.83
N GLN A 727 34.37 19.74 -31.74
CA GLN A 727 35.30 20.83 -31.39
C GLN A 727 35.35 21.10 -29.88
N GLY A 728 34.34 20.67 -29.12
CA GLY A 728 34.26 20.83 -27.66
C GLY A 728 34.88 19.68 -26.86
N ARG A 729 35.31 18.60 -27.52
CA ARG A 729 36.04 17.45 -26.97
C ARG A 729 37.50 17.51 -27.40
#